data_AF-A0A0W0YB64-F1
#
_entry.id   AF-A0A0W0YB64-F1
#
_cell.length_a   1.000
_cell.length_b   1.000
_cell.length_c   1.000
_cell.angle_alpha   90.00
_cell.angle_beta   90.00
_cell.angle_gamma   90.00
#
_symmetry.space_group_name_H-M   'P 1'
#
loop_
_entity.id
_entity.type
_entity.pdbx_description
1 polymer ?
#
loop_
_entity_poly.entity_id
_entity_poly.type
_entity_poly.pdbx_seq_one_letter_code
_entity_poly.pdbx_strand_id
1 'polypeptide(L)'
;MEYFFLIIGSITVIATTGIIIKHINDKKQSDIKQKEAEAARQRALLINNVIEQGNTSDLLSLKEQQIFLSEEQKLQMLLNAYSINNESVISYLKEVNYKLSLSKIIALFLNKKDPSQLQFFLINFLDKKFSNNISPSLENVIAELFSKNALDTISLLLEIYPVNTLNSLFLLVEHHKNKLAFQYITDRIQWLQENSSVLNEINFGTDIGLINFLLKVFPNSELGIAKLSALITNLIEHQIDNYDLYTQLCRQMKDARTKEVQSSWAGYTYYLKDIIEKSIYKNRLDVLELIIQSNRDFLSENTDEADKIIALYVHRNPKISEIFFRNGINVNRNMPDNVSIVERSIIDNGKTNEENQFILDMLLSYGLDLNTKIVKSKPDKIDEITLLGYLVFTSLIIRNNPDFNALRLQKYMAMFFDIPGTSYSNGTLCVHEHMRDSNAHWNYLLDLYFRNLEPTSLTQELPDSIRIPLNRCLQTLYSTDGTYDTQFIYDMYNKGDPIVLPVNLRGYWGEAHIATVGFMKVNPYYHLRVEADRGLGRNDFSIFIEPVFSPYALSRYTRNRISAIPLKELWQYGPSTKNHILTIPIGKQKSNSCPSTSAKYAFHIAYFLCEIHNRSFSLAQRSEDQKSLLKESYQISKRWFDDFLGSTQQLLLHNYQELDSKYIDTDFLVKVEKELTNYPSDVINEPSIHQM
;
A
#
# COMPACT_ATOMS: atom_id res chain seq x y z
N MET A 1 42.79 67.50 -86.41
CA MET A 1 41.55 66.84 -86.90
C MET A 1 41.77 65.38 -87.25
N GLU A 2 42.92 64.98 -87.80
CA GLU A 2 43.17 63.59 -88.24
C GLU A 2 43.29 62.55 -87.11
N TYR A 3 43.84 62.91 -85.95
CA TYR A 3 43.92 62.00 -84.79
C TYR A 3 42.56 61.60 -84.20
N PHE A 4 41.52 62.42 -84.40
CA PHE A 4 40.18 62.16 -83.87
C PHE A 4 39.46 61.05 -84.66
N PHE A 5 39.67 61.01 -85.98
CA PHE A 5 39.10 59.97 -86.85
C PHE A 5 39.77 58.60 -86.66
N LEU A 6 41.07 58.57 -86.33
CA LEU A 6 41.80 57.31 -86.12
C LEU A 6 41.42 56.63 -84.79
N ILE A 7 41.15 57.43 -83.75
CA ILE A 7 40.64 56.94 -82.46
C ILE A 7 39.20 56.45 -82.60
N ILE A 8 38.32 57.21 -83.27
CA ILE A 8 36.93 56.79 -83.50
C ILE A 8 36.87 55.53 -84.38
N GLY A 9 37.68 55.43 -85.43
CA GLY A 9 37.75 54.23 -86.28
C GLY A 9 38.19 52.99 -85.50
N SER A 10 39.21 53.12 -84.66
CA SER A 10 39.72 52.02 -83.82
C SER A 10 38.72 51.57 -82.76
N ILE A 11 38.02 52.51 -82.10
CA ILE A 11 36.95 52.21 -81.13
C ILE A 11 35.78 51.52 -81.83
N THR A 12 35.41 51.96 -83.04
CA THR A 12 34.29 51.37 -83.79
C THR A 12 34.59 49.94 -84.23
N VAL A 13 35.81 49.65 -84.68
CA VAL A 13 36.25 48.28 -85.04
C VAL A 13 36.32 47.37 -83.82
N ILE A 14 36.86 47.84 -82.69
CA ILE A 14 36.89 47.06 -81.45
C ILE A 14 35.48 46.79 -80.92
N ALA A 15 34.57 47.77 -80.99
CA ALA A 15 33.19 47.62 -80.58
C ALA A 15 32.42 46.64 -81.50
N THR A 16 32.55 46.75 -82.82
CA THR A 16 31.89 45.82 -83.76
C THR A 16 32.46 44.41 -83.65
N THR A 17 33.78 44.25 -83.52
CA THR A 17 34.39 42.92 -83.34
C THR A 17 33.98 42.30 -81.99
N GLY A 18 33.89 43.10 -80.92
CA GLY A 18 33.39 42.67 -79.62
C GLY A 18 31.92 42.24 -79.64
N ILE A 19 31.06 42.96 -80.39
CA ILE A 19 29.65 42.61 -80.59
C ILE A 19 29.52 41.30 -81.38
N ILE A 20 30.32 41.12 -82.44
CA ILE A 20 30.30 39.89 -83.27
C ILE A 20 30.77 38.67 -82.46
N ILE A 21 31.87 38.80 -81.69
CA ILE A 21 32.37 37.70 -80.84
C ILE A 21 31.35 37.34 -79.76
N LYS A 22 30.72 38.34 -79.12
CA LYS A 22 29.65 38.12 -78.16
C LYS A 22 28.47 37.39 -78.79
N HIS A 23 28.04 37.82 -79.98
CA HIS A 23 26.90 37.19 -80.67
C HIS A 23 27.19 35.75 -81.13
N ILE A 24 28.42 35.45 -81.53
CA ILE A 24 28.87 34.08 -81.85
C ILE A 24 28.91 33.21 -80.58
N ASN A 25 29.41 33.73 -79.46
CA ASN A 25 29.41 33.01 -78.18
C ASN A 25 28.00 32.78 -77.63
N ASP A 26 27.13 33.79 -77.71
CA ASP A 26 25.72 33.68 -77.28
C ASP A 26 24.97 32.65 -78.14
N LYS A 27 25.21 32.64 -79.46
CA LYS A 27 24.65 31.63 -80.37
C LYS A 27 25.19 30.23 -80.07
N LYS A 28 26.50 30.09 -79.83
CA LYS A 28 27.10 28.80 -79.46
C LYS A 28 26.59 28.29 -78.11
N GLN A 29 26.38 29.17 -77.12
CA GLN A 29 25.74 28.82 -75.86
C GLN A 29 24.26 28.46 -76.03
N SER A 30 23.53 29.16 -76.90
CA SER A 30 22.15 28.83 -77.25
C SER A 30 22.05 27.46 -77.91
N ASP A 31 22.92 27.16 -78.89
CA ASP A 31 22.96 25.88 -79.60
C ASP A 31 23.35 24.72 -78.67
N ILE A 32 24.26 24.95 -77.71
CA ILE A 32 24.60 23.97 -76.67
C ILE A 32 23.39 23.72 -75.76
N LYS A 33 22.74 24.77 -75.25
CA LYS A 33 21.53 24.63 -74.43
C LYS A 33 20.38 23.94 -75.16
N GLN A 34 20.23 24.19 -76.46
CA GLN A 34 19.21 23.56 -77.29
C GLN A 34 19.51 22.07 -77.51
N LYS A 35 20.77 21.71 -77.78
CA LYS A 35 21.20 20.31 -77.86
C LYS A 35 21.06 19.57 -76.54
N GLU A 36 21.38 20.22 -75.42
CA GLU A 36 21.18 19.67 -74.08
C GLU A 36 19.69 19.45 -73.76
N ALA A 37 18.82 20.40 -74.12
CA ALA A 37 17.38 20.28 -73.95
C ALA A 37 16.78 19.17 -74.82
N GLU A 38 17.26 19.00 -76.05
CA GLU A 38 16.81 17.94 -76.96
C GLU A 38 17.30 16.56 -76.51
N ALA A 39 18.55 16.44 -76.04
CA ALA A 39 19.06 15.24 -75.42
C ALA A 39 18.30 14.88 -74.12
N ALA A 40 17.93 15.88 -73.30
CA ALA A 40 17.12 15.67 -72.11
C ALA A 40 15.70 15.18 -72.46
N ARG A 41 15.08 15.71 -73.53
CA ARG A 41 13.78 15.22 -74.04
C ARG A 41 13.87 13.79 -74.54
N GLN A 42 14.92 13.45 -75.31
CA GLN A 42 15.13 12.08 -75.79
C GLN A 42 15.34 11.11 -74.63
N ARG A 43 16.11 11.49 -73.61
CA ARG A 43 16.28 10.69 -72.37
C ARG A 43 14.96 10.51 -71.63
N ALA A 44 14.17 11.56 -71.47
CA ALA A 44 12.86 11.47 -70.83
C ALA A 44 11.90 10.55 -71.60
N LEU A 45 11.92 10.60 -72.94
CA LEU A 45 11.10 9.76 -73.79
C LEU A 45 11.52 8.28 -73.71
N LEU A 46 12.83 8.01 -73.69
CA LEU A 46 13.39 6.68 -73.48
C LEU A 46 12.99 6.10 -72.11
N ILE A 47 13.11 6.90 -71.04
CA ILE A 47 12.72 6.51 -69.68
C ILE A 47 11.21 6.21 -69.62
N ASN A 48 10.36 7.06 -70.19
CA ASN A 48 8.91 6.85 -70.19
C ASN A 48 8.50 5.62 -70.99
N ASN A 49 9.08 5.38 -72.17
CA ASN A 49 8.79 4.17 -72.96
C ASN A 49 9.12 2.90 -72.19
N VAL A 50 10.25 2.88 -71.47
CA VAL A 50 10.65 1.72 -70.66
C VAL A 50 9.70 1.54 -69.46
N ILE A 51 9.32 2.63 -68.78
CA ILE A 51 8.41 2.56 -67.62
C ILE A 51 7.00 2.13 -68.04
N GLU A 52 6.43 2.71 -69.10
CA GLU A 52 5.02 2.52 -69.49
C GLU A 52 4.80 1.29 -70.36
N GLN A 53 5.71 1.01 -71.31
CA GLN A 53 5.54 -0.03 -72.33
C GLN A 53 6.41 -1.26 -72.08
N GLY A 54 7.40 -1.17 -71.18
CA GLY A 54 8.31 -2.28 -70.87
C GLY A 54 9.17 -2.71 -72.06
N ASN A 55 9.47 -1.80 -72.99
CA ASN A 55 10.20 -2.13 -74.22
C ASN A 55 11.63 -2.60 -73.92
N THR A 56 11.94 -3.85 -74.25
CA THR A 56 13.24 -4.48 -74.04
C THR A 56 14.38 -3.86 -74.84
N SER A 57 14.13 -3.29 -76.02
CA SER A 57 15.17 -2.61 -76.80
C SER A 57 15.61 -1.30 -76.12
N ASP A 58 14.64 -0.58 -75.56
CA ASP A 58 14.87 0.70 -74.91
C ASP A 58 15.51 0.51 -73.53
N LEU A 59 15.22 -0.62 -72.86
CA LEU A 59 15.88 -1.07 -71.64
C LEU A 59 17.39 -1.35 -71.87
N LEU A 60 17.75 -1.99 -72.99
CA LEU A 60 19.14 -2.19 -73.39
C LEU A 60 19.84 -0.85 -73.67
N SER A 61 19.14 0.06 -74.34
CA SER A 61 19.64 1.42 -74.60
C SER A 61 19.88 2.22 -73.31
N LEU A 62 19.03 2.08 -72.28
CA LEU A 62 19.27 2.68 -70.96
C LEU A 62 20.54 2.12 -70.31
N LYS A 63 20.78 0.81 -70.44
CA LYS A 63 21.96 0.11 -69.90
C LYS A 63 23.24 0.57 -70.60
N GLU A 64 23.23 0.65 -71.93
CA GLU A 64 24.36 1.12 -72.74
C GLU A 64 24.71 2.58 -72.47
N GLN A 65 23.70 3.43 -72.26
CA GLN A 65 23.88 4.86 -71.98
C GLN A 65 24.15 5.18 -70.49
N GLN A 66 24.25 4.18 -69.62
CA GLN A 66 24.45 4.32 -68.17
C GLN A 66 23.46 5.30 -67.50
N ILE A 67 22.20 5.29 -67.95
CA ILE A 67 21.16 6.15 -67.40
C ILE A 67 20.58 5.49 -66.14
N PHE A 68 20.77 6.13 -64.98
CA PHE A 68 20.24 5.63 -63.71
C PHE A 68 18.80 6.08 -63.49
N LEU A 69 17.91 5.13 -63.24
CA LEU A 69 16.53 5.40 -62.83
C LEU A 69 16.46 5.77 -61.35
N SER A 70 15.57 6.69 -60.99
CA SER A 70 15.22 6.96 -59.60
C SER A 70 14.47 5.77 -58.98
N GLU A 71 14.44 5.69 -57.65
CA GLU A 71 13.74 4.61 -56.94
C GLU A 71 12.24 4.56 -57.25
N GLU A 72 11.63 5.72 -57.49
CA GLU A 72 10.20 5.85 -57.84
C GLU A 72 9.93 5.42 -59.28
N GLN A 73 10.85 5.72 -60.20
CA GLN A 73 10.79 5.23 -61.58
C GLN A 73 10.94 3.71 -61.64
N LYS A 74 11.86 3.13 -60.86
CA LYS A 74 12.01 1.67 -60.75
C LYS A 74 10.76 1.02 -60.17
N LEU A 75 10.13 1.64 -59.17
CA LEU A 75 8.88 1.15 -58.60
C LEU A 75 7.75 1.14 -59.65
N GLN A 76 7.57 2.24 -60.37
CA GLN A 76 6.53 2.33 -61.41
C GLN A 76 6.78 1.31 -62.53
N MET A 77 8.04 1.17 -62.95
CA MET A 77 8.46 0.17 -63.92
C MET A 77 8.16 -1.25 -63.44
N LEU A 78 8.42 -1.56 -62.17
CA LEU A 78 8.09 -2.85 -61.57
C LEU A 78 6.58 -3.12 -61.56
N LEU A 79 5.77 -2.13 -61.16
CA LEU A 79 4.32 -2.25 -61.09
C LEU A 79 3.71 -2.51 -62.48
N ASN A 80 4.19 -1.78 -63.49
CA ASN A 80 3.75 -1.94 -64.87
C ASN A 80 4.19 -3.29 -65.43
N ALA A 81 5.46 -3.67 -65.24
CA ALA A 81 6.01 -4.96 -65.69
C ALA A 81 5.26 -6.15 -65.09
N TYR A 82 4.88 -6.09 -63.81
CA TYR A 82 4.04 -7.10 -63.18
C TYR A 82 2.66 -7.19 -63.86
N SER A 83 2.01 -6.05 -64.13
CA SER A 83 0.65 -6.07 -64.72
C SER A 83 0.58 -6.62 -66.14
N ILE A 84 1.66 -6.53 -66.91
CA ILE A 84 1.73 -7.05 -68.29
C ILE A 84 2.58 -8.33 -68.40
N ASN A 85 3.00 -8.91 -67.28
CA ASN A 85 3.84 -10.12 -67.19
C ASN A 85 5.15 -10.05 -67.99
N ASN A 86 5.87 -8.92 -67.91
CA ASN A 86 7.11 -8.69 -68.66
C ASN A 86 8.35 -9.17 -67.89
N GLU A 87 8.74 -10.42 -68.14
CA GLU A 87 9.88 -11.09 -67.49
C GLU A 87 11.23 -10.42 -67.74
N SER A 88 11.42 -9.78 -68.89
CA SER A 88 12.69 -9.14 -69.24
C SER A 88 12.98 -7.93 -68.34
N VAL A 89 11.96 -7.11 -68.08
CA VAL A 89 12.07 -5.96 -67.16
C VAL A 89 12.21 -6.43 -65.70
N ILE A 90 11.49 -7.48 -65.31
CA ILE A 90 11.62 -8.10 -63.98
C ILE A 90 13.04 -8.62 -63.76
N SER A 91 13.61 -9.32 -64.75
CA SER A 91 14.97 -9.86 -64.71
C SER A 91 16.01 -8.76 -64.60
N TYR A 92 15.85 -7.66 -65.36
CA TYR A 92 16.71 -6.49 -65.24
C TYR A 92 16.66 -5.86 -63.84
N LEU A 93 15.46 -5.69 -63.27
CA LEU A 93 15.31 -5.14 -61.92
C LEU A 93 15.97 -6.02 -60.85
N LYS A 94 15.96 -7.35 -61.06
CA LYS A 94 16.71 -8.30 -60.22
C LYS A 94 18.22 -8.17 -60.42
N GLU A 95 18.72 -8.02 -61.66
CA GLU A 95 20.14 -7.82 -61.96
C GLU A 95 20.72 -6.56 -61.29
N VAL A 96 19.97 -5.47 -61.29
CA VAL A 96 20.39 -4.21 -60.63
C VAL A 96 20.16 -4.22 -59.11
N ASN A 97 19.79 -5.38 -58.55
CA ASN A 97 19.51 -5.59 -57.13
C ASN A 97 18.53 -4.56 -56.55
N TYR A 98 17.47 -4.25 -57.29
CA TYR A 98 16.40 -3.38 -56.79
C TYR A 98 15.65 -4.11 -55.66
N LYS A 99 15.47 -3.42 -54.52
CA LYS A 99 14.82 -3.98 -53.34
C LYS A 99 13.84 -2.98 -52.74
N LEU A 100 12.79 -3.51 -52.11
CA LEU A 100 11.71 -2.76 -51.48
C LEU A 100 11.63 -3.10 -49.99
N SER A 101 11.37 -2.11 -49.16
CA SER A 101 11.06 -2.34 -47.74
C SER A 101 9.71 -3.07 -47.59
N LEU A 102 9.58 -3.84 -46.51
CA LEU A 102 8.30 -4.49 -46.19
C LEU A 102 7.15 -3.48 -46.07
N SER A 103 7.40 -2.32 -45.47
CA SER A 103 6.40 -1.26 -45.34
C SER A 103 5.86 -0.77 -46.68
N LYS A 104 6.72 -0.64 -47.70
CA LYS A 104 6.32 -0.24 -49.05
C LYS A 104 5.52 -1.34 -49.74
N ILE A 105 5.94 -2.60 -49.61
CA ILE A 105 5.22 -3.75 -50.16
C ILE A 105 3.82 -3.86 -49.53
N ILE A 106 3.71 -3.72 -48.20
CA ILE A 106 2.43 -3.72 -47.49
C ILE A 106 1.53 -2.58 -47.96
N ALA A 107 2.06 -1.37 -48.13
CA ALA A 107 1.27 -0.23 -48.62
C ALA A 107 0.71 -0.46 -50.03
N LEU A 108 1.49 -1.08 -50.92
CA LEU A 108 1.04 -1.46 -52.26
C LEU A 108 -0.08 -2.50 -52.20
N PHE A 109 0.08 -3.51 -51.34
CA PHE A 109 -0.95 -4.52 -51.13
C PHE A 109 -2.23 -3.91 -50.56
N LEU A 110 -2.17 -3.04 -49.55
CA LEU A 110 -3.38 -2.45 -48.96
C LEU A 110 -4.20 -1.61 -49.96
N ASN A 111 -3.55 -1.07 -51.00
CA ASN A 111 -4.23 -0.34 -52.07
C ASN A 111 -4.93 -1.29 -53.06
N LYS A 112 -4.24 -2.32 -53.56
CA LYS A 112 -4.77 -3.22 -54.60
C LYS A 112 -5.48 -4.47 -54.09
N LYS A 113 -5.18 -4.88 -52.86
CA LYS A 113 -5.66 -6.11 -52.18
C LYS A 113 -5.47 -7.38 -53.00
N ASP A 114 -4.38 -7.46 -53.76
CA ASP A 114 -4.00 -8.61 -54.61
C ASP A 114 -2.96 -9.48 -53.88
N PRO A 115 -3.33 -10.69 -53.39
CA PRO A 115 -2.42 -11.58 -52.69
C PRO A 115 -1.28 -12.13 -53.56
N SER A 116 -1.52 -12.34 -54.85
CA SER A 116 -0.51 -12.85 -55.79
C SER A 116 0.57 -11.80 -56.01
N GLN A 117 0.19 -10.52 -56.09
CA GLN A 117 1.14 -9.42 -56.18
C GLN A 117 1.98 -9.30 -54.91
N LEU A 118 1.35 -9.41 -53.74
CA LEU A 118 2.07 -9.40 -52.46
C LEU A 118 3.09 -10.53 -52.41
N GLN A 119 2.69 -11.75 -52.73
CA GLN A 119 3.57 -12.92 -52.75
C GLN A 119 4.74 -12.73 -53.72
N PHE A 120 4.46 -12.25 -54.94
CA PHE A 120 5.48 -11.99 -55.95
C PHE A 120 6.52 -10.97 -55.47
N PHE A 121 6.09 -9.86 -54.87
CA PHE A 121 7.02 -8.84 -54.35
C PHE A 121 7.81 -9.31 -53.13
N LEU A 122 7.19 -10.07 -52.23
CA LEU A 122 7.89 -10.66 -51.07
C LEU A 122 9.01 -11.61 -51.51
N ILE A 123 8.76 -12.47 -52.49
CA ILE A 123 9.74 -13.45 -52.97
C ILE A 123 10.90 -12.77 -53.72
N ASN A 124 10.58 -11.85 -54.62
CA ASN A 124 11.55 -11.39 -55.61
C ASN A 124 12.26 -10.08 -55.21
N PHE A 125 11.58 -9.20 -54.49
CA PHE A 125 12.01 -7.80 -54.32
C PHE A 125 12.11 -7.34 -52.88
N LEU A 126 11.79 -8.17 -51.88
CA LEU A 126 11.93 -7.78 -50.48
C LEU A 126 13.40 -7.53 -50.08
N ASP A 127 13.64 -6.38 -49.45
CA ASP A 127 14.89 -6.09 -48.76
C ASP A 127 14.87 -6.69 -47.34
N LYS A 128 15.66 -7.75 -47.13
CA LYS A 128 15.79 -8.41 -45.84
C LYS A 128 16.58 -7.58 -44.81
N LYS A 129 17.27 -6.50 -45.21
CA LYS A 129 18.09 -5.68 -44.31
C LYS A 129 17.28 -4.71 -43.43
N PHE A 130 16.05 -4.37 -43.81
CA PHE A 130 15.19 -3.42 -43.09
C PHE A 130 14.14 -4.12 -42.20
N SER A 131 14.57 -5.10 -41.41
CA SER A 131 13.69 -6.01 -40.66
C SER A 131 13.04 -5.42 -39.40
N ASN A 132 13.50 -4.28 -38.86
CA ASN A 132 13.28 -3.99 -37.43
C ASN A 132 12.18 -2.98 -37.09
N ASN A 133 11.42 -2.44 -38.05
CA ASN A 133 10.32 -1.51 -37.75
C ASN A 133 9.10 -1.84 -38.60
N ILE A 134 8.29 -2.80 -38.13
CA ILE A 134 7.03 -3.18 -38.76
C ILE A 134 5.87 -2.55 -37.98
N SER A 135 5.10 -1.74 -38.70
CA SER A 135 3.95 -0.96 -38.23
C SER A 135 2.73 -1.86 -37.88
N PRO A 136 1.76 -1.38 -37.08
CA PRO A 136 0.44 -2.02 -36.84
C PRO A 136 -0.38 -2.39 -38.10
N SER A 137 0.13 -2.16 -39.31
CA SER A 137 -0.52 -2.52 -40.57
C SER A 137 -0.57 -4.03 -40.85
N LEU A 138 0.28 -4.85 -40.25
CA LEU A 138 0.34 -6.28 -40.59
C LEU A 138 -0.91 -7.06 -40.15
N GLU A 139 -1.56 -6.66 -39.05
CA GLU A 139 -2.82 -7.26 -38.60
C GLU A 139 -3.92 -7.13 -39.68
N ASN A 140 -4.10 -5.92 -40.22
CA ASN A 140 -5.05 -5.66 -41.29
C ASN A 140 -4.71 -6.41 -42.58
N VAL A 141 -3.41 -6.57 -42.89
CA VAL A 141 -2.96 -7.37 -44.04
C VAL A 141 -3.35 -8.82 -43.87
N ILE A 142 -3.07 -9.43 -42.71
CA ILE A 142 -3.39 -10.83 -42.45
C ILE A 142 -4.91 -11.05 -42.45
N ALA A 143 -5.69 -10.12 -41.88
CA ALA A 143 -7.15 -10.17 -41.93
C ALA A 143 -7.68 -10.18 -43.38
N GLU A 144 -7.14 -9.32 -44.24
CA GLU A 144 -7.50 -9.29 -45.66
C GLU A 144 -7.05 -10.56 -46.39
N LEU A 145 -5.88 -11.11 -46.08
CA LEU A 145 -5.42 -12.37 -46.67
C LEU A 145 -6.34 -13.55 -46.30
N PHE A 146 -6.84 -13.61 -45.07
CA PHE A 146 -7.87 -14.59 -44.69
C PHE A 146 -9.17 -14.39 -45.48
N SER A 147 -9.62 -13.14 -45.68
CA SER A 147 -10.84 -12.85 -46.46
C SER A 147 -10.72 -13.30 -47.92
N LYS A 148 -9.49 -13.33 -48.45
CA LYS A 148 -9.15 -13.80 -49.80
C LYS A 148 -8.74 -15.27 -49.86
N ASN A 149 -8.76 -16.01 -48.74
CA ASN A 149 -8.28 -17.39 -48.63
C ASN A 149 -6.82 -17.58 -49.12
N ALA A 150 -5.96 -16.58 -48.92
CA ALA A 150 -4.58 -16.56 -49.38
C ALA A 150 -3.61 -17.11 -48.31
N LEU A 151 -3.83 -18.37 -47.89
CA LEU A 151 -3.08 -19.01 -46.80
C LEU A 151 -1.58 -19.22 -47.11
N ASP A 152 -1.24 -19.41 -48.38
CA ASP A 152 0.15 -19.56 -48.83
C ASP A 152 0.94 -18.26 -48.63
N THR A 153 0.31 -17.12 -48.86
CA THR A 153 0.92 -15.80 -48.63
C THR A 153 1.11 -15.54 -47.13
N ILE A 154 0.16 -15.99 -46.28
CA ILE A 154 0.32 -15.93 -44.81
C ILE A 154 1.47 -16.85 -44.37
N SER A 155 1.60 -18.04 -44.96
CA SER A 155 2.70 -18.98 -44.66
C SER A 155 4.05 -18.39 -45.03
N LEU A 156 4.15 -17.75 -46.19
CA LEU A 156 5.35 -17.02 -46.61
C LEU A 156 5.69 -15.87 -45.64
N LEU A 157 4.69 -15.11 -45.19
CA LEU A 157 4.92 -14.05 -44.19
C LEU A 157 5.41 -14.61 -42.85
N LEU A 158 4.87 -15.76 -42.42
CA LEU A 158 5.30 -16.44 -41.21
C LEU A 158 6.76 -16.93 -41.31
N GLU A 159 7.19 -17.41 -42.48
CA GLU A 159 8.58 -17.83 -42.71
C GLU A 159 9.56 -16.65 -42.70
N ILE A 160 9.17 -15.51 -43.29
CA ILE A 160 10.07 -14.36 -43.43
C ILE A 160 10.08 -13.49 -42.16
N TYR A 161 8.92 -13.31 -41.53
CA TYR A 161 8.70 -12.46 -40.35
C TYR A 161 7.88 -13.20 -39.28
N PRO A 162 8.44 -14.23 -38.63
CA PRO A 162 7.71 -15.12 -37.74
C PRO A 162 7.09 -14.40 -36.54
N VAL A 163 7.87 -13.56 -35.84
CA VAL A 163 7.41 -12.85 -34.62
C VAL A 163 6.26 -11.89 -34.94
N ASN A 164 6.41 -11.05 -35.97
CA ASN A 164 5.38 -10.06 -36.32
C ASN A 164 4.12 -10.72 -36.85
N THR A 165 4.25 -11.73 -37.71
CA THR A 165 3.11 -12.44 -38.29
C THR A 165 2.33 -13.17 -37.19
N LEU A 166 3.03 -13.83 -36.27
CA LEU A 166 2.38 -14.57 -35.19
C LEU A 166 1.74 -13.64 -34.14
N ASN A 167 2.38 -12.50 -33.80
CA ASN A 167 1.76 -11.43 -33.00
C ASN A 167 0.44 -10.96 -33.63
N SER A 168 0.45 -10.65 -34.94
CA SER A 168 -0.76 -10.22 -35.65
C SER A 168 -1.83 -11.31 -35.70
N LEU A 169 -1.45 -12.57 -35.87
CA LEU A 169 -2.39 -13.70 -35.80
C LEU A 169 -3.04 -13.81 -34.41
N PHE A 170 -2.28 -13.64 -33.33
CA PHE A 170 -2.80 -13.69 -31.97
C PHE A 170 -3.74 -12.52 -31.67
N LEU A 171 -3.40 -11.31 -32.12
CA LEU A 171 -4.27 -10.13 -32.01
C LEU A 171 -5.61 -10.35 -32.73
N LEU A 172 -5.60 -10.96 -33.93
CA LEU A 172 -6.83 -11.31 -34.63
C LEU A 172 -7.69 -12.33 -33.87
N VAL A 173 -7.07 -13.29 -33.18
CA VAL A 173 -7.79 -14.22 -32.32
C VAL A 173 -8.35 -13.49 -31.10
N GLU A 174 -7.56 -12.66 -30.44
CA GLU A 174 -7.93 -12.00 -29.19
C GLU A 174 -9.01 -10.94 -29.39
N HIS A 175 -8.75 -9.95 -30.26
CA HIS A 175 -9.59 -8.76 -30.45
C HIS A 175 -10.77 -9.02 -31.39
N HIS A 176 -10.58 -9.86 -32.41
CA HIS A 176 -11.56 -10.06 -33.47
C HIS A 176 -12.24 -11.43 -33.42
N LYS A 177 -11.87 -12.29 -32.46
CA LYS A 177 -12.38 -13.67 -32.33
C LYS A 177 -12.35 -14.44 -33.65
N ASN A 178 -11.30 -14.20 -34.45
CA ASN A 178 -11.19 -14.73 -35.80
C ASN A 178 -10.91 -16.25 -35.76
N LYS A 179 -11.94 -17.04 -36.06
CA LYS A 179 -11.87 -18.51 -36.06
C LYS A 179 -10.89 -19.07 -37.09
N LEU A 180 -10.75 -18.43 -38.25
CA LEU A 180 -9.81 -18.87 -39.28
C LEU A 180 -8.36 -18.67 -38.84
N ALA A 181 -8.07 -17.54 -38.19
CA ALA A 181 -6.75 -17.30 -37.59
C ALA A 181 -6.44 -18.32 -36.50
N PHE A 182 -7.41 -18.61 -35.62
CA PHE A 182 -7.26 -19.64 -34.59
C PHE A 182 -6.98 -21.01 -35.22
N GLN A 183 -7.79 -21.45 -36.18
CA GLN A 183 -7.62 -22.72 -36.87
C GLN A 183 -6.24 -22.80 -37.57
N TYR A 184 -5.85 -21.73 -38.26
CA TYR A 184 -4.56 -21.64 -38.95
C TYR A 184 -3.37 -21.82 -38.00
N ILE A 185 -3.44 -21.26 -36.79
CA ILE A 185 -2.44 -21.46 -35.74
C ILE A 185 -2.49 -22.91 -35.25
N THR A 186 -3.67 -23.44 -34.96
CA THR A 186 -3.82 -24.80 -34.40
C THR A 186 -3.39 -25.91 -35.36
N ASP A 187 -3.42 -25.66 -36.67
CA ASP A 187 -2.96 -26.61 -37.68
C ASP A 187 -1.42 -26.66 -37.79
N ARG A 188 -0.69 -25.76 -37.11
CA ARG A 188 0.77 -25.59 -37.22
C ARG A 188 1.52 -25.97 -35.94
N ILE A 189 1.06 -27.00 -35.24
CA ILE A 189 1.68 -27.50 -33.99
C ILE A 189 3.19 -27.76 -34.17
N GLN A 190 3.56 -28.52 -35.21
CA GLN A 190 4.96 -28.90 -35.43
C GLN A 190 5.85 -27.67 -35.70
N TRP A 191 5.38 -26.72 -36.51
CA TRP A 191 6.12 -25.49 -36.78
C TRP A 191 6.34 -24.67 -35.50
N LEU A 192 5.32 -24.57 -34.65
CA LEU A 192 5.41 -23.87 -33.36
C LEU A 192 6.45 -24.53 -32.45
N GLN A 193 6.48 -25.86 -32.39
CA GLN A 193 7.45 -26.63 -31.60
C GLN A 193 8.89 -26.42 -32.09
N GLU A 194 9.10 -26.48 -33.41
CA GLU A 194 10.41 -26.27 -34.05
C GLU A 194 10.91 -24.82 -33.90
N ASN A 195 10.01 -23.86 -33.73
CA ASN A 195 10.31 -22.41 -33.65
C ASN A 195 9.94 -21.81 -32.28
N SER A 196 10.06 -22.59 -31.20
CA SER A 196 9.62 -22.20 -29.85
C SER A 196 10.25 -20.89 -29.35
N SER A 197 11.47 -20.55 -29.77
CA SER A 197 12.14 -19.29 -29.41
C SER A 197 11.38 -18.05 -29.88
N VAL A 198 10.66 -18.12 -31.01
CA VAL A 198 9.83 -17.02 -31.55
C VAL A 198 8.75 -16.61 -30.54
N LEU A 199 8.21 -17.59 -29.80
CA LEU A 199 7.15 -17.35 -28.84
C LEU A 199 7.63 -16.51 -27.65
N ASN A 200 8.91 -16.56 -27.29
CA ASN A 200 9.46 -15.74 -26.20
C ASN A 200 9.30 -14.24 -26.46
N GLU A 201 9.26 -13.82 -27.72
CA GLU A 201 9.14 -12.42 -28.14
C GLU A 201 7.69 -11.94 -28.30
N ILE A 202 6.71 -12.85 -28.17
CA ILE A 202 5.30 -12.58 -28.46
C ILE A 202 4.52 -12.26 -27.18
N ASN A 203 3.67 -11.25 -27.19
CA ASN A 203 2.76 -11.02 -26.06
C ASN A 203 1.57 -11.95 -26.20
N PHE A 204 1.43 -12.89 -25.25
CA PHE A 204 0.23 -13.69 -25.19
C PHE A 204 -0.87 -12.87 -24.53
N GLY A 205 -1.93 -12.65 -25.30
CA GLY A 205 -3.15 -12.03 -24.83
C GLY A 205 -3.86 -12.77 -23.70
N THR A 206 -5.14 -12.46 -23.54
CA THR A 206 -6.04 -13.01 -22.51
C THR A 206 -6.98 -14.08 -23.06
N ASP A 207 -6.87 -14.44 -24.35
CA ASP A 207 -7.75 -15.43 -24.97
C ASP A 207 -7.50 -16.85 -24.41
N ILE A 208 -8.46 -17.34 -23.63
CA ILE A 208 -8.39 -18.62 -22.92
C ILE A 208 -8.17 -19.80 -23.88
N GLY A 209 -8.80 -19.77 -25.07
CA GLY A 209 -8.69 -20.84 -26.06
C GLY A 209 -7.27 -20.94 -26.61
N LEU A 210 -6.68 -19.79 -26.95
CA LEU A 210 -5.30 -19.71 -27.42
C LEU A 210 -4.30 -20.12 -26.33
N ILE A 211 -4.49 -19.66 -25.09
CA ILE A 211 -3.61 -20.02 -23.98
C ILE A 211 -3.66 -21.54 -23.73
N ASN A 212 -4.85 -22.14 -23.64
CA ASN A 212 -4.99 -23.59 -23.46
C ASN A 212 -4.35 -24.38 -24.60
N PHE A 213 -4.48 -23.91 -25.84
CA PHE A 213 -3.80 -24.52 -26.98
C PHE A 213 -2.28 -24.48 -26.82
N LEU A 214 -1.71 -23.33 -26.45
CA LEU A 214 -0.26 -23.18 -26.26
C LEU A 214 0.25 -24.07 -25.12
N LEU A 215 -0.46 -24.15 -24.00
CA LEU A 215 -0.11 -25.05 -22.90
C LEU A 215 -0.13 -26.53 -23.31
N LYS A 216 -0.94 -26.89 -24.33
CA LYS A 216 -0.98 -28.23 -24.92
C LYS A 216 0.18 -28.48 -25.89
N VAL A 217 0.56 -27.48 -26.68
CA VAL A 217 1.68 -27.57 -27.65
C VAL A 217 3.03 -27.65 -26.94
N PHE A 218 3.16 -26.93 -25.83
CA PHE A 218 4.37 -26.84 -24.99
C PHE A 218 4.11 -27.45 -23.61
N PRO A 219 3.91 -28.78 -23.51
CA PRO A 219 3.68 -29.43 -22.24
C PRO A 219 4.95 -29.38 -21.38
N ASN A 220 4.78 -29.63 -20.08
CA ASN A 220 5.89 -29.79 -19.14
C ASN A 220 6.88 -28.60 -19.12
N SER A 221 6.34 -27.38 -19.19
CA SER A 221 7.07 -26.13 -18.89
C SER A 221 8.04 -25.64 -19.95
N GLU A 222 7.87 -26.08 -21.19
CA GLU A 222 8.68 -25.61 -22.33
C GLU A 222 8.43 -24.14 -22.69
N LEU A 223 7.36 -23.52 -22.17
CA LEU A 223 7.04 -22.11 -22.39
C LEU A 223 7.95 -21.13 -21.60
N GLY A 224 8.74 -21.61 -20.64
CA GLY A 224 9.63 -20.79 -19.81
C GLY A 224 8.92 -19.98 -18.71
N ILE A 225 9.63 -19.71 -17.62
CA ILE A 225 9.03 -19.18 -16.39
C ILE A 225 8.59 -17.71 -16.49
N ALA A 226 9.37 -16.89 -17.20
CA ALA A 226 9.05 -15.48 -17.45
C ALA A 226 7.73 -15.33 -18.21
N LYS A 227 7.48 -16.24 -19.15
CA LYS A 227 6.30 -16.23 -20.00
C LYS A 227 5.05 -16.70 -19.27
N LEU A 228 5.19 -17.77 -18.49
CA LEU A 228 4.13 -18.25 -17.60
C LEU A 228 3.73 -17.16 -16.59
N SER A 229 4.73 -16.44 -16.04
CA SER A 229 4.47 -15.30 -15.16
C SER A 229 3.70 -14.18 -15.86
N ALA A 230 4.15 -13.76 -17.06
CA ALA A 230 3.49 -12.70 -17.81
C ALA A 230 2.02 -13.07 -18.14
N LEU A 231 1.76 -14.33 -18.51
CA LEU A 231 0.42 -14.85 -18.71
C LEU A 231 -0.45 -14.72 -17.45
N ILE A 232 0.03 -15.21 -16.31
CA ILE A 232 -0.71 -15.13 -15.04
C ILE A 232 -0.99 -13.66 -14.68
N THR A 233 0.01 -12.79 -14.77
CA THR A 233 -0.13 -11.35 -14.48
C THR A 233 -1.14 -10.69 -15.42
N ASN A 234 -1.08 -10.95 -16.74
CA ASN A 234 -2.05 -10.43 -17.72
C ASN A 234 -3.48 -10.86 -17.40
N LEU A 235 -3.69 -12.13 -17.04
CA LEU A 235 -5.01 -12.65 -16.67
C LEU A 235 -5.55 -11.98 -15.39
N ILE A 236 -4.69 -11.76 -14.38
CA ILE A 236 -5.07 -11.04 -13.15
C ILE A 236 -5.44 -9.59 -13.47
N GLU A 237 -4.65 -8.90 -14.30
CA GLU A 237 -4.89 -7.51 -14.68
C GLU A 237 -6.24 -7.30 -15.36
N HIS A 238 -6.61 -8.23 -16.24
CA HIS A 238 -7.87 -8.24 -16.96
C HIS A 238 -9.01 -8.93 -16.19
N GLN A 239 -8.74 -9.37 -14.96
CA GLN A 239 -9.71 -10.01 -14.06
C GLN A 239 -10.43 -11.20 -14.72
N ILE A 240 -9.68 -12.06 -15.43
CA ILE A 240 -10.23 -13.26 -16.02
C ILE A 240 -10.60 -14.26 -14.92
N ASP A 241 -11.81 -14.80 -14.96
CA ASP A 241 -12.31 -15.79 -13.99
C ASP A 241 -12.25 -17.19 -14.59
N ASN A 242 -11.10 -17.84 -14.47
CA ASN A 242 -10.90 -19.22 -14.92
C ASN A 242 -9.94 -19.98 -13.99
N TYR A 243 -10.50 -20.62 -12.97
CA TYR A 243 -9.75 -21.34 -11.94
C TYR A 243 -8.92 -22.50 -12.52
N ASP A 244 -9.47 -23.24 -13.48
CA ASP A 244 -8.79 -24.38 -14.12
C ASP A 244 -7.55 -23.94 -14.90
N LEU A 245 -7.64 -22.80 -15.60
CA LEU A 245 -6.52 -22.21 -16.33
C LEU A 245 -5.42 -21.76 -15.37
N TYR A 246 -5.77 -21.04 -14.30
CA TYR A 246 -4.80 -20.66 -13.28
C TYR A 246 -4.13 -21.89 -12.66
N THR A 247 -4.89 -22.95 -12.39
CA THR A 247 -4.36 -24.19 -11.82
C THR A 247 -3.34 -24.84 -12.76
N GLN A 248 -3.64 -24.88 -14.06
CA GLN A 248 -2.72 -25.38 -15.08
C GLN A 248 -1.44 -24.53 -15.19
N LEU A 249 -1.58 -23.20 -15.21
CA LEU A 249 -0.45 -22.27 -15.28
C LEU A 249 0.45 -22.39 -14.03
N CYS A 250 -0.14 -22.46 -12.84
CA CYS A 250 0.59 -22.65 -11.59
C CYS A 250 1.39 -23.96 -11.60
N ARG A 251 0.76 -25.05 -12.06
CA ARG A 251 1.42 -26.35 -12.19
C ARG A 251 2.60 -26.28 -13.16
N GLN A 252 2.41 -25.71 -14.36
CA GLN A 252 3.51 -25.57 -15.32
C GLN A 252 4.63 -24.67 -14.80
N MET A 253 4.30 -23.59 -14.07
CA MET A 253 5.31 -22.70 -13.49
C MET A 253 6.14 -23.44 -12.42
N LYS A 254 5.51 -24.29 -11.62
CA LYS A 254 6.18 -25.15 -10.64
C LYS A 254 7.07 -26.20 -11.32
N ASP A 255 6.56 -26.87 -12.34
CA ASP A 255 7.31 -27.87 -13.11
C ASP A 255 8.54 -27.23 -13.79
N ALA A 256 8.43 -25.97 -14.26
CA ALA A 256 9.50 -25.21 -14.91
C ALA A 256 10.69 -25.05 -13.97
N ARG A 257 10.38 -24.65 -12.73
CA ARG A 257 11.35 -24.47 -11.65
C ARG A 257 12.14 -25.75 -11.37
N THR A 258 11.51 -26.92 -11.43
CA THR A 258 12.18 -28.20 -11.13
C THR A 258 13.07 -28.71 -12.25
N LYS A 259 12.83 -28.31 -13.50
CA LYS A 259 13.57 -28.76 -14.69
C LYS A 259 14.80 -27.93 -15.01
N GLU A 260 14.78 -26.63 -14.73
CA GLU A 260 15.95 -25.78 -14.89
C GLU A 260 16.99 -26.12 -13.81
N VAL A 261 17.86 -27.10 -14.11
CA VAL A 261 19.03 -27.42 -13.30
C VAL A 261 19.91 -26.16 -13.22
N GLN A 262 19.89 -25.50 -12.07
CA GLN A 262 20.80 -24.41 -11.67
C GLN A 262 20.81 -23.14 -12.55
N SER A 263 19.97 -22.15 -12.26
CA SER A 263 20.39 -20.73 -12.25
C SER A 263 19.35 -19.79 -11.61
N SER A 264 19.49 -19.64 -10.29
CA SER A 264 18.93 -18.61 -9.41
C SER A 264 17.43 -18.73 -9.05
N TRP A 265 17.20 -19.22 -7.84
CA TRP A 265 16.01 -18.95 -7.02
C TRP A 265 15.52 -17.50 -7.11
N ALA A 266 16.42 -16.54 -7.33
CA ALA A 266 16.12 -15.13 -7.48
C ALA A 266 15.17 -14.84 -8.66
N GLY A 267 15.34 -15.47 -9.83
CA GLY A 267 14.49 -15.22 -11.00
C GLY A 267 13.06 -15.69 -10.81
N TYR A 268 12.89 -16.94 -10.35
CA TYR A 268 11.57 -17.49 -10.03
C TYR A 268 10.84 -16.69 -8.94
N THR A 269 11.57 -16.33 -7.88
CA THR A 269 11.03 -15.58 -6.76
C THR A 269 10.60 -14.17 -7.16
N TYR A 270 11.34 -13.52 -8.05
CA TYR A 270 10.97 -12.23 -8.62
C TYR A 270 9.60 -12.30 -9.35
N TYR A 271 9.39 -13.30 -10.18
CA TYR A 271 8.12 -13.50 -10.89
C TYR A 271 6.96 -13.84 -9.96
N LEU A 272 7.19 -14.73 -8.99
CA LEU A 272 6.18 -15.10 -8.01
C LEU A 272 5.76 -13.89 -7.16
N LYS A 273 6.72 -13.04 -6.78
CA LYS A 273 6.45 -11.77 -6.10
C LYS A 273 5.51 -10.89 -6.90
N ASP A 274 5.81 -10.64 -8.18
CA ASP A 274 4.99 -9.77 -9.04
C ASP A 274 3.54 -10.29 -9.13
N ILE A 275 3.36 -11.60 -9.29
CA ILE A 275 2.04 -12.23 -9.31
C ILE A 275 1.30 -12.04 -7.99
N ILE A 276 1.96 -12.25 -6.84
CA ILE A 276 1.37 -12.05 -5.51
C ILE A 276 0.95 -10.59 -5.32
N GLU A 277 1.85 -9.65 -5.61
CA GLU A 277 1.59 -8.21 -5.48
C GLU A 277 0.42 -7.78 -6.37
N LYS A 278 0.36 -8.25 -7.62
CA LYS A 278 -0.73 -7.96 -8.54
C LYS A 278 -2.05 -8.55 -8.05
N SER A 279 -2.04 -9.79 -7.56
CA SER A 279 -3.23 -10.47 -7.00
C SER A 279 -3.81 -9.68 -5.83
N ILE A 280 -2.94 -9.22 -4.92
CA ILE A 280 -3.34 -8.39 -3.77
C ILE A 280 -3.88 -7.03 -4.24
N TYR A 281 -3.16 -6.35 -5.13
CA TYR A 281 -3.55 -5.03 -5.64
C TYR A 281 -4.90 -5.06 -6.38
N LYS A 282 -5.18 -6.13 -7.14
CA LYS A 282 -6.45 -6.36 -7.85
C LYS A 282 -7.52 -7.03 -6.97
N ASN A 283 -7.22 -7.29 -5.69
CA ASN A 283 -8.11 -7.99 -4.76
C ASN A 283 -8.60 -9.36 -5.26
N ARG A 284 -7.76 -10.07 -6.03
CA ARG A 284 -7.98 -11.44 -6.51
C ARG A 284 -7.46 -12.45 -5.49
N LEU A 285 -8.11 -12.49 -4.33
CA LEU A 285 -7.71 -13.36 -3.21
C LEU A 285 -7.89 -14.85 -3.53
N ASP A 286 -8.81 -15.19 -4.42
CA ASP A 286 -9.01 -16.53 -4.99
C ASP A 286 -7.76 -17.01 -5.74
N VAL A 287 -7.20 -16.15 -6.60
CA VAL A 287 -5.98 -16.43 -7.35
C VAL A 287 -4.76 -16.43 -6.44
N LEU A 288 -4.70 -15.48 -5.49
CA LEU A 288 -3.64 -15.44 -4.48
C LEU A 288 -3.56 -16.76 -3.71
N GLU A 289 -4.70 -17.27 -3.23
CA GLU A 289 -4.74 -18.52 -2.48
C GLU A 289 -4.25 -19.70 -3.32
N LEU A 290 -4.66 -19.80 -4.60
CA LEU A 290 -4.21 -20.86 -5.51
C LEU A 290 -2.70 -20.78 -5.78
N ILE A 291 -2.17 -19.57 -6.00
CA ILE A 291 -0.73 -19.33 -6.21
C ILE A 291 0.06 -19.76 -4.97
N ILE A 292 -0.42 -19.41 -3.78
CA ILE A 292 0.22 -19.77 -2.52
C ILE A 292 0.14 -21.28 -2.25
N GLN A 293 -1.02 -21.90 -2.47
CA GLN A 293 -1.22 -23.35 -2.34
C GLN A 293 -0.29 -24.15 -3.26
N SER A 294 -0.09 -23.68 -4.48
CA SER A 294 0.75 -24.36 -5.47
C SER A 294 2.25 -24.27 -5.13
N ASN A 295 2.65 -23.23 -4.40
CA ASN A 295 4.04 -22.87 -4.11
C ASN A 295 4.32 -22.78 -2.60
N ARG A 296 3.76 -23.70 -1.79
CA ARG A 296 3.93 -23.70 -0.32
C ARG A 296 5.40 -23.71 0.14
N ASP A 297 6.26 -24.36 -0.63
CA ASP A 297 7.68 -24.45 -0.38
C ASP A 297 8.39 -23.08 -0.45
N PHE A 298 7.94 -22.18 -1.33
CA PHE A 298 8.39 -20.78 -1.33
C PHE A 298 8.18 -20.08 0.02
N LEU A 299 7.13 -20.44 0.76
CA LEU A 299 6.84 -19.87 2.08
C LEU A 299 7.62 -20.53 3.22
N SER A 300 8.02 -21.80 3.04
CA SER A 300 8.83 -22.54 4.01
C SER A 300 10.33 -22.30 3.89
N GLU A 301 10.79 -21.93 2.69
CA GLU A 301 12.20 -21.65 2.43
C GLU A 301 12.48 -20.18 2.75
N ASN A 302 13.40 -19.94 3.69
CA ASN A 302 13.71 -18.62 4.22
C ASN A 302 14.42 -17.71 3.18
N THR A 303 13.75 -17.36 2.10
CA THR A 303 14.25 -16.40 1.10
C THR A 303 13.94 -14.98 1.56
N ASP A 304 14.90 -14.07 1.41
CA ASP A 304 14.73 -12.65 1.75
C ASP A 304 13.50 -12.03 1.08
N GLU A 305 13.15 -12.50 -0.12
CA GLU A 305 12.00 -12.02 -0.89
C GLU A 305 10.66 -12.53 -0.36
N ALA A 306 10.54 -13.82 -0.02
CA ALA A 306 9.33 -14.33 0.65
C ALA A 306 9.07 -13.53 1.92
N ASP A 307 10.12 -13.28 2.69
CA ASP A 307 10.02 -12.58 3.95
C ASP A 307 9.64 -11.11 3.80
N LYS A 308 10.13 -10.44 2.75
CA LYS A 308 9.69 -9.08 2.40
C LYS A 308 8.20 -9.06 2.07
N ILE A 309 7.71 -10.01 1.27
CA ILE A 309 6.27 -10.10 0.91
C ILE A 309 5.42 -10.35 2.16
N ILE A 310 5.81 -11.31 2.98
CA ILE A 310 5.14 -11.65 4.24
C ILE A 310 5.11 -10.41 5.14
N ALA A 311 6.26 -9.74 5.32
CA ALA A 311 6.36 -8.51 6.11
C ALA A 311 5.48 -7.38 5.59
N LEU A 312 5.35 -7.24 4.26
CA LEU A 312 4.54 -6.20 3.63
C LEU A 312 3.03 -6.42 3.80
N TYR A 313 2.56 -7.67 3.76
CA TYR A 313 1.13 -7.96 3.60
C TYR A 313 0.46 -8.65 4.78
N VAL A 314 1.18 -9.44 5.59
CA VAL A 314 0.59 -10.22 6.70
C VAL A 314 -0.07 -9.35 7.78
N HIS A 315 0.29 -8.08 7.90
CA HIS A 315 -0.32 -7.17 8.88
C HIS A 315 -1.41 -6.27 8.28
N ARG A 316 -1.60 -6.23 6.96
CA ARG A 316 -2.44 -5.23 6.29
C ARG A 316 -3.90 -5.64 6.15
N ASN A 317 -4.18 -6.93 5.98
CA ASN A 317 -5.53 -7.44 5.78
C ASN A 317 -5.64 -8.83 6.40
N PRO A 318 -6.55 -9.06 7.37
CA PRO A 318 -6.65 -10.34 8.05
C PRO A 318 -6.93 -11.53 7.13
N LYS A 319 -7.66 -11.34 6.01
CA LYS A 319 -7.89 -12.41 5.02
C LYS A 319 -6.61 -12.81 4.29
N ILE A 320 -5.75 -11.84 3.99
CA ILE A 320 -4.45 -12.11 3.37
C ILE A 320 -3.58 -12.88 4.37
N SER A 321 -3.53 -12.43 5.62
CA SER A 321 -2.83 -13.12 6.72
C SER A 321 -3.29 -14.57 6.85
N GLU A 322 -4.61 -14.80 6.84
CA GLU A 322 -5.20 -16.13 6.94
C GLU A 322 -4.79 -17.04 5.77
N ILE A 323 -4.83 -16.55 4.52
CA ILE A 323 -4.38 -17.32 3.34
C ILE A 323 -2.93 -17.77 3.52
N PHE A 324 -2.07 -16.88 4.00
CA PHE A 324 -0.67 -17.18 4.26
C PHE A 324 -0.50 -18.23 5.37
N PHE A 325 -1.14 -18.07 6.52
CA PHE A 325 -1.01 -19.01 7.66
C PHE A 325 -1.58 -20.39 7.37
N ARG A 326 -2.76 -20.48 6.71
CA ARG A 326 -3.35 -21.76 6.28
C ARG A 326 -2.45 -22.56 5.35
N ASN A 327 -1.55 -21.88 4.64
CA ASN A 327 -0.65 -22.49 3.67
C ASN A 327 0.77 -22.70 4.22
N GLY A 328 0.95 -22.67 5.54
CA GLY A 328 2.15 -23.19 6.20
C GLY A 328 3.18 -22.15 6.61
N ILE A 329 2.85 -20.84 6.58
CA ILE A 329 3.69 -19.84 7.24
C ILE A 329 3.73 -20.13 8.74
N ASN A 330 4.93 -20.33 9.28
CA ASN A 330 5.14 -20.39 10.71
C ASN A 330 4.86 -19.03 11.34
N VAL A 331 3.80 -18.95 12.16
CA VAL A 331 3.39 -17.72 12.89
C VAL A 331 4.45 -17.23 13.89
N ASN A 332 5.36 -18.10 14.32
CA ASN A 332 6.43 -17.79 15.29
C ASN A 332 7.74 -17.36 14.62
N ARG A 333 7.71 -17.18 13.29
CA ARG A 333 8.86 -16.78 12.51
C ARG A 333 9.14 -15.28 12.67
N ASN A 334 10.43 -14.94 12.60
CA ASN A 334 10.90 -13.56 12.48
C ASN A 334 11.01 -13.12 11.01
N MET A 335 10.62 -11.88 10.76
CA MET A 335 10.81 -11.17 9.48
C MET A 335 12.30 -10.81 9.26
N PRO A 336 12.73 -10.28 8.09
CA PRO A 336 14.13 -10.01 7.78
C PRO A 336 14.78 -8.96 8.69
N ASP A 337 13.98 -8.09 9.27
CA ASP A 337 14.42 -7.11 10.27
C ASP A 337 14.37 -7.66 11.70
N ASN A 338 14.33 -8.99 11.84
CA ASN A 338 14.18 -9.78 13.06
C ASN A 338 12.89 -9.54 13.85
N VAL A 339 11.96 -8.75 13.33
CA VAL A 339 10.66 -8.46 13.96
C VAL A 339 9.77 -9.70 13.88
N SER A 340 9.19 -10.15 14.98
CA SER A 340 8.27 -11.29 14.94
C SER A 340 6.99 -10.95 14.15
N ILE A 341 6.37 -11.94 13.50
CA ILE A 341 5.10 -11.75 12.78
C ILE A 341 4.04 -11.14 13.70
N VAL A 342 3.97 -11.62 14.94
CA VAL A 342 3.01 -11.13 15.93
C VAL A 342 3.29 -9.67 16.33
N GLU A 343 4.56 -9.29 16.50
CA GLU A 343 4.96 -7.90 16.78
C GLU A 343 4.48 -6.97 15.67
N ARG A 344 4.69 -7.35 14.40
CA ARG A 344 4.22 -6.56 13.26
C ARG A 344 2.70 -6.48 13.17
N SER A 345 2.01 -7.56 13.56
CA SER A 345 0.58 -7.71 13.32
C SER A 345 -0.26 -7.06 14.42
N ILE A 346 0.24 -7.02 15.65
CA ILE A 346 -0.48 -6.54 16.85
C ILE A 346 0.03 -5.18 17.36
N ILE A 347 1.34 -4.90 17.26
CA ILE A 347 1.96 -3.71 17.91
C ILE A 347 1.98 -2.49 16.97
N ASP A 348 1.34 -2.57 15.80
CA ASP A 348 1.26 -1.46 14.85
C ASP A 348 0.22 -0.41 15.27
N ASN A 349 0.63 0.87 15.34
CA ASN A 349 -0.12 1.99 15.92
C ASN A 349 -1.38 2.42 15.13
N GLY A 350 -1.67 1.76 14.01
CA GLY A 350 -2.79 2.11 13.13
C GLY A 350 -4.10 1.34 13.37
N LYS A 351 -4.08 0.28 14.19
CA LYS A 351 -5.22 -0.65 14.38
C LYS A 351 -5.98 -0.42 15.67
N THR A 352 -7.27 -0.71 15.65
CA THR A 352 -8.14 -0.78 16.84
C THR A 352 -7.80 -2.00 17.70
N ASN A 353 -8.24 -2.00 18.96
CA ASN A 353 -8.03 -3.15 19.84
C ASN A 353 -8.85 -4.37 19.40
N GLU A 354 -10.03 -4.15 18.80
CA GLU A 354 -10.84 -5.21 18.21
C GLU A 354 -10.14 -5.89 17.03
N GLU A 355 -9.54 -5.11 16.13
CA GLU A 355 -8.75 -5.65 15.01
C GLU A 355 -7.51 -6.40 15.51
N ASN A 356 -6.82 -5.84 16.50
CA ASN A 356 -5.67 -6.50 17.12
C ASN A 356 -6.08 -7.80 17.85
N GLN A 357 -7.26 -7.84 18.49
CA GLN A 357 -7.80 -9.05 19.11
C GLN A 357 -8.11 -10.11 18.06
N PHE A 358 -8.78 -9.73 16.97
CA PHE A 358 -9.08 -10.65 15.86
C PHE A 358 -7.79 -11.27 15.29
N ILE A 359 -6.77 -10.43 15.08
CA ILE A 359 -5.46 -10.88 14.59
C ILE A 359 -4.81 -11.84 15.59
N LEU A 360 -4.84 -11.50 16.89
CA LEU A 360 -4.29 -12.37 17.93
C LEU A 360 -5.00 -13.72 17.99
N ASP A 361 -6.33 -13.74 17.97
CA ASP A 361 -7.13 -14.97 18.00
C ASP A 361 -6.82 -15.86 16.78
N MET A 362 -6.70 -15.24 15.60
CA MET A 362 -6.26 -15.91 14.39
C MET A 362 -4.86 -16.50 14.57
N LEU A 363 -3.87 -15.72 15.02
CA LEU A 363 -2.50 -16.21 15.22
C LEU A 363 -2.42 -17.35 16.24
N LEU A 364 -3.16 -17.25 17.35
CA LEU A 364 -3.29 -18.30 18.36
C LEU A 364 -3.87 -19.59 17.76
N SER A 365 -4.88 -19.48 16.89
CA SER A 365 -5.46 -20.65 16.20
C SER A 365 -4.47 -21.39 15.30
N TYR A 366 -3.41 -20.69 14.84
CA TYR A 366 -2.32 -21.26 14.05
C TYR A 366 -1.04 -21.55 14.88
N GLY A 367 -1.15 -21.59 16.22
CA GLY A 367 -0.06 -22.07 17.10
C GLY A 367 0.97 -21.00 17.48
N LEU A 368 0.54 -19.74 17.61
CA LEU A 368 1.39 -18.65 18.11
C LEU A 368 1.94 -19.00 19.50
N ASP A 369 3.25 -19.09 19.60
CA ASP A 369 4.01 -19.18 20.82
C ASP A 369 4.06 -17.81 21.48
N LEU A 370 3.28 -17.68 22.55
CA LEU A 370 3.25 -16.47 23.36
C LEU A 370 4.59 -16.18 24.03
N ASN A 371 5.55 -17.13 23.99
CA ASN A 371 6.92 -16.96 24.48
C ASN A 371 7.88 -16.27 23.51
N THR A 372 7.45 -16.01 22.27
CA THR A 372 8.27 -15.43 21.20
C THR A 372 8.88 -14.09 21.61
N LYS A 373 10.20 -13.94 21.40
CA LYS A 373 10.98 -12.74 21.68
C LYS A 373 10.72 -11.63 20.66
N ILE A 374 10.63 -10.38 21.12
CA ILE A 374 10.35 -9.20 20.31
C ILE A 374 11.64 -8.42 20.09
N VAL A 375 11.92 -8.02 18.84
CA VAL A 375 13.27 -7.55 18.44
C VAL A 375 13.34 -6.05 18.18
N LYS A 376 12.23 -5.35 17.87
CA LYS A 376 12.31 -3.94 17.46
C LYS A 376 12.33 -2.89 18.56
N SER A 377 12.56 -3.27 19.81
CA SER A 377 13.02 -2.33 20.84
C SER A 377 14.08 -2.99 21.71
N LYS A 378 15.34 -2.66 21.45
CA LYS A 378 16.43 -2.90 22.39
C LYS A 378 16.17 -2.13 23.72
N PRO A 379 16.79 -2.54 24.86
CA PRO A 379 18.10 -3.22 24.80
C PRO A 379 18.38 -4.37 25.77
N ASP A 380 18.93 -5.45 25.20
CA ASP A 380 20.28 -6.03 25.42
C ASP A 380 20.88 -6.19 26.83
N LYS A 381 20.52 -7.30 27.51
CA LYS A 381 21.32 -8.24 28.36
C LYS A 381 20.44 -8.95 29.40
N ILE A 382 20.17 -10.26 29.22
CA ILE A 382 19.23 -11.05 30.08
C ILE A 382 17.78 -10.49 29.97
N ASP A 383 17.58 -9.59 29.00
CA ASP A 383 16.48 -8.65 28.84
C ASP A 383 15.51 -9.02 27.69
N GLU A 384 15.34 -10.30 27.36
CA GLU A 384 14.61 -10.69 26.15
C GLU A 384 13.10 -10.82 26.37
N ILE A 385 12.39 -9.77 25.95
CA ILE A 385 10.95 -9.58 26.13
C ILE A 385 10.12 -10.47 25.20
N THR A 386 9.33 -11.33 25.83
CA THR A 386 8.33 -12.23 25.26
C THR A 386 6.97 -11.53 24.96
N LEU A 387 6.24 -11.94 23.93
CA LEU A 387 4.92 -11.42 23.51
C LEU A 387 3.90 -11.19 24.65
N LEU A 388 3.84 -12.07 25.65
CA LEU A 388 3.01 -11.88 26.86
C LEU A 388 3.17 -10.48 27.46
N GLY A 389 4.40 -9.96 27.41
CA GLY A 389 4.77 -8.64 27.89
C GLY A 389 4.05 -7.48 27.23
N TYR A 390 3.88 -7.55 25.92
CA TYR A 390 3.24 -6.52 25.12
C TYR A 390 1.72 -6.65 25.15
N LEU A 391 1.19 -7.87 25.17
CA LEU A 391 -0.25 -8.11 25.16
C LEU A 391 -0.97 -7.54 26.39
N VAL A 392 -0.29 -7.45 27.54
CA VAL A 392 -0.83 -6.79 28.75
C VAL A 392 -1.12 -5.30 28.50
N PHE A 393 -0.40 -4.65 27.57
CA PHE A 393 -0.56 -3.22 27.28
C PHE A 393 -1.51 -2.94 26.11
N THR A 394 -1.73 -3.89 25.21
CA THR A 394 -2.61 -3.71 24.05
C THR A 394 -4.10 -3.85 24.37
N SER A 395 -4.48 -3.95 25.66
CA SER A 395 -5.87 -4.19 26.10
C SER A 395 -6.49 -5.46 25.53
N LEU A 396 -5.65 -6.38 25.04
CA LEU A 396 -6.06 -7.64 24.46
C LEU A 396 -6.31 -8.67 25.55
N ILE A 397 -7.29 -9.54 25.30
CA ILE A 397 -7.74 -10.56 26.22
C ILE A 397 -7.16 -11.89 25.75
N ILE A 398 -6.28 -12.47 26.57
CA ILE A 398 -5.86 -13.87 26.42
C ILE A 398 -6.58 -14.69 27.48
N ARG A 399 -7.53 -15.52 27.05
CA ARG A 399 -8.29 -16.38 27.97
C ARG A 399 -7.51 -17.66 28.26
N ASN A 400 -7.67 -18.18 29.48
CA ASN A 400 -7.17 -19.49 29.91
C ASN A 400 -5.64 -19.69 29.79
N ASN A 401 -4.86 -18.61 29.78
CA ASN A 401 -3.40 -18.69 29.87
C ASN A 401 -2.94 -18.23 31.27
N PRO A 402 -2.52 -19.15 32.16
CA PRO A 402 -2.13 -18.82 33.52
C PRO A 402 -0.86 -17.95 33.59
N ASP A 403 0.08 -18.14 32.65
CA ASP A 403 1.32 -17.35 32.58
C ASP A 403 0.99 -15.87 32.25
N PHE A 404 0.07 -15.65 31.31
CA PHE A 404 -0.42 -14.31 30.97
C PHE A 404 -1.15 -13.66 32.13
N ASN A 405 -2.03 -14.39 32.82
CA ASN A 405 -2.76 -13.85 33.97
C ASN A 405 -1.83 -13.47 35.13
N ALA A 406 -0.80 -14.27 35.39
CA ALA A 406 0.23 -13.97 36.38
C ALA A 406 1.05 -12.74 36.02
N LEU A 407 1.60 -12.69 34.79
CA LEU A 407 2.39 -11.54 34.31
C LEU A 407 1.57 -10.24 34.34
N ARG A 408 0.30 -10.34 33.93
CA ARG A 408 -0.67 -9.27 33.96
C ARG A 408 -0.84 -8.75 35.39
N LEU A 409 -1.18 -9.62 36.35
CA LEU A 409 -1.34 -9.27 37.77
C LEU A 409 -0.08 -8.64 38.37
N GLN A 410 1.10 -9.20 38.11
CA GLN A 410 2.38 -8.68 38.62
C GLN A 410 2.69 -7.26 38.11
N LYS A 411 2.60 -7.04 36.78
CA LYS A 411 2.80 -5.71 36.17
C LYS A 411 1.84 -4.68 36.73
N TYR A 412 0.62 -5.12 36.99
CA TYR A 412 -0.43 -4.28 37.53
C TYR A 412 -0.19 -3.85 38.98
N MET A 413 0.22 -4.77 39.84
CA MET A 413 0.65 -4.44 41.19
C MET A 413 1.80 -3.42 41.16
N ALA A 414 2.80 -3.64 40.30
CA ALA A 414 3.92 -2.72 40.15
C ALA A 414 3.47 -1.29 39.79
N MET A 415 2.50 -1.17 38.87
CA MET A 415 1.91 0.13 38.52
C MET A 415 1.07 0.74 39.65
N PHE A 416 0.34 -0.07 40.41
CA PHE A 416 -0.56 0.43 41.43
C PHE A 416 0.20 1.00 42.64
N PHE A 417 1.27 0.33 43.05
CA PHE A 417 2.09 0.72 44.19
C PHE A 417 3.20 1.74 43.85
N ASP A 418 3.28 2.17 42.57
CA ASP A 418 4.35 3.06 42.07
C ASP A 418 5.75 2.58 42.48
N ILE A 419 5.96 1.25 42.59
CA ILE A 419 7.19 0.66 43.15
C ILE A 419 8.35 1.04 42.23
N PRO A 420 9.28 1.90 42.68
CA PRO A 420 10.46 2.20 41.91
C PRO A 420 11.32 0.95 41.86
N GLY A 421 11.72 0.57 40.66
CA GLY A 421 12.54 -0.59 40.45
C GLY A 421 11.74 -1.79 39.96
N THR A 422 12.24 -2.94 40.34
CA THR A 422 12.32 -4.06 39.41
C THR A 422 11.17 -5.04 39.52
N SER A 423 10.31 -5.08 38.49
CA SER A 423 9.29 -6.13 38.30
C SER A 423 9.80 -7.20 37.33
N TYR A 424 9.49 -8.48 37.54
CA TYR A 424 9.81 -9.53 36.56
C TYR A 424 8.82 -9.45 35.41
N SER A 425 9.15 -8.61 34.44
CA SER A 425 8.35 -8.41 33.26
C SER A 425 9.18 -8.89 32.09
N ASN A 426 8.68 -9.94 31.44
CA ASN A 426 9.22 -10.46 30.18
C ASN A 426 10.57 -11.20 30.31
N GLY A 427 10.78 -11.97 31.37
CA GLY A 427 12.08 -12.60 31.63
C GLY A 427 13.18 -11.61 32.04
N THR A 428 12.84 -10.31 32.11
CA THR A 428 13.71 -9.23 32.53
C THR A 428 13.29 -8.67 33.87
N LEU A 429 14.28 -8.34 34.67
CA LEU A 429 14.16 -7.46 35.81
C LEU A 429 13.86 -6.02 35.28
N CYS A 430 12.60 -5.67 35.05
CA CYS A 430 12.21 -4.38 34.51
C CYS A 430 12.32 -3.27 35.57
N VAL A 431 13.36 -2.45 35.47
CA VAL A 431 13.53 -1.23 36.28
C VAL A 431 12.53 -0.19 35.78
N HIS A 432 11.42 -0.02 36.48
CA HIS A 432 10.47 1.05 36.21
C HIS A 432 10.78 2.25 37.11
N GLU A 433 11.20 3.38 36.53
CA GLU A 433 11.07 4.65 37.24
C GLU A 433 9.62 5.12 37.17
N HIS A 434 9.00 5.14 35.97
CA HIS A 434 7.62 5.56 35.73
C HIS A 434 7.09 4.94 34.42
N MET A 435 6.11 4.02 34.46
CA MET A 435 5.50 3.48 33.21
C MET A 435 4.81 4.61 32.42
N ARG A 436 5.09 4.68 31.11
CA ARG A 436 4.76 5.82 30.23
C ARG A 436 3.42 5.72 29.50
N ASP A 437 2.63 4.66 29.70
CA ASP A 437 1.33 4.49 29.02
C ASP A 437 0.15 4.60 30.00
N SER A 438 -0.44 5.79 30.05
CA SER A 438 -1.62 6.05 30.88
C SER A 438 -2.83 5.24 30.44
N ASN A 439 -2.97 4.93 29.15
CA ASN A 439 -4.15 4.24 28.63
C ASN A 439 -4.15 2.78 29.07
N ALA A 440 -2.99 2.13 29.11
CA ALA A 440 -2.86 0.77 29.61
C ALA A 440 -3.17 0.66 31.11
N HIS A 441 -2.74 1.63 31.92
CA HIS A 441 -3.09 1.70 33.34
C HIS A 441 -4.62 1.88 33.55
N TRP A 442 -5.24 2.71 32.71
CA TRP A 442 -6.67 2.97 32.72
C TRP A 442 -7.51 1.75 32.39
N ASN A 443 -7.19 1.09 31.27
CA ASN A 443 -7.89 -0.10 30.83
C ASN A 443 -7.76 -1.22 31.85
N TYR A 444 -6.65 -1.26 32.58
CA TYR A 444 -6.50 -2.16 33.70
C TYR A 444 -7.41 -1.83 34.89
N LEU A 445 -7.39 -0.61 35.42
CA LEU A 445 -8.22 -0.27 36.57
C LEU A 445 -9.71 -0.56 36.30
N LEU A 446 -10.15 -0.33 35.06
CA LEU A 446 -11.50 -0.64 34.62
C LEU A 446 -11.72 -2.16 34.41
N ASP A 447 -10.77 -2.90 33.82
CA ASP A 447 -10.85 -4.37 33.73
C ASP A 447 -10.93 -5.00 35.12
N LEU A 448 -10.15 -4.49 36.07
CA LEU A 448 -10.21 -4.88 37.47
C LEU A 448 -11.61 -4.60 38.05
N TYR A 449 -12.11 -3.37 37.89
CA TYR A 449 -13.42 -2.93 38.38
C TYR A 449 -14.60 -3.76 37.81
N PHE A 450 -14.50 -4.19 36.55
CA PHE A 450 -15.58 -4.90 35.87
C PHE A 450 -15.47 -6.43 35.87
N ARG A 451 -14.27 -7.01 36.03
CA ARG A 451 -14.05 -8.46 35.92
C ARG A 451 -13.56 -9.16 37.18
N ASN A 452 -12.72 -8.51 37.98
CA ASN A 452 -12.02 -9.18 39.10
C ASN A 452 -12.50 -8.69 40.47
N LEU A 453 -12.81 -7.40 40.57
CA LEU A 453 -13.69 -6.87 41.59
C LEU A 453 -15.08 -7.22 41.07
N GLU A 454 -15.76 -8.23 41.63
CA GLU A 454 -17.21 -8.25 41.42
C GLU A 454 -17.73 -6.85 41.82
N PRO A 455 -18.60 -6.20 41.03
CA PRO A 455 -19.11 -4.84 41.28
C PRO A 455 -19.95 -4.68 42.57
N THR A 456 -19.72 -5.51 43.56
CA THR A 456 -20.54 -5.78 44.71
C THR A 456 -19.79 -5.41 45.99
N SER A 457 -18.71 -6.07 46.40
CA SER A 457 -18.21 -5.89 47.79
C SER A 457 -17.78 -4.47 48.19
N LEU A 458 -17.15 -3.70 47.29
CA LEU A 458 -16.54 -2.39 47.63
C LEU A 458 -17.41 -1.16 47.31
N THR A 459 -18.40 -1.31 46.43
CA THR A 459 -19.37 -0.24 46.12
C THR A 459 -20.77 -0.55 46.62
N GLN A 460 -21.03 -1.74 47.18
CA GLN A 460 -22.32 -2.07 47.82
C GLN A 460 -22.67 -1.12 48.96
N GLU A 461 -21.68 -0.58 49.65
CA GLU A 461 -21.89 0.38 50.74
C GLU A 461 -22.27 1.77 50.21
N LEU A 462 -22.10 2.03 48.91
CA LEU A 462 -22.54 3.28 48.29
C LEU A 462 -24.04 3.25 47.99
N PRO A 463 -24.75 4.36 48.24
CA PRO A 463 -26.13 4.51 47.78
C PRO A 463 -26.26 4.30 46.27
N ASP A 464 -27.36 3.68 45.84
CA ASP A 464 -27.66 3.46 44.41
C ASP A 464 -27.67 4.77 43.60
N SER A 465 -28.01 5.89 44.24
CA SER A 465 -27.99 7.24 43.64
C SER A 465 -26.59 7.71 43.24
N ILE A 466 -25.53 7.11 43.79
CA ILE A 466 -24.13 7.39 43.45
C ILE A 466 -23.55 6.22 42.65
N ARG A 467 -23.80 4.99 43.09
CA ARG A 467 -23.23 3.76 42.53
C ARG A 467 -23.65 3.53 41.07
N ILE A 468 -24.92 3.71 40.73
CA ILE A 468 -25.41 3.49 39.35
C ILE A 468 -24.82 4.52 38.38
N PRO A 469 -24.86 5.84 38.67
CA PRO A 469 -24.17 6.83 37.84
C PRO A 469 -22.66 6.58 37.74
N LEU A 470 -21.99 6.26 38.86
CA LEU A 470 -20.56 5.96 38.87
C LEU A 470 -20.22 4.78 37.95
N ASN A 471 -20.95 3.67 38.06
CA ASN A 471 -20.83 2.52 37.16
C ASN A 471 -20.99 2.92 35.70
N ARG A 472 -22.02 3.71 35.38
CA ARG A 472 -22.26 4.18 34.01
C ARG A 472 -21.12 5.07 33.50
N CYS A 473 -20.62 5.98 34.33
CA CYS A 473 -19.46 6.82 34.02
C CYS A 473 -18.23 5.97 33.72
N LEU A 474 -17.91 5.03 34.60
CA LEU A 474 -16.75 4.13 34.46
C LEU A 474 -16.89 3.19 33.25
N GLN A 475 -18.09 2.72 32.93
CA GLN A 475 -18.35 1.92 31.71
C GLN A 475 -18.13 2.74 30.45
N THR A 476 -18.55 4.01 30.46
CA THR A 476 -18.35 4.93 29.34
C THR A 476 -16.87 5.25 29.13
N LEU A 477 -16.05 5.23 30.19
CA LEU A 477 -14.59 5.37 30.11
C LEU A 477 -13.89 4.15 29.49
N TYR A 478 -14.48 2.96 29.58
CA TYR A 478 -13.90 1.68 29.14
C TYR A 478 -14.03 1.43 27.63
N SER A 479 -14.41 2.42 26.81
CA SER A 479 -14.51 2.17 25.37
C SER A 479 -13.12 1.81 24.83
N THR A 480 -13.00 0.57 24.37
CA THR A 480 -11.75 -0.13 24.03
C THR A 480 -10.92 0.59 22.98
N ASP A 481 -11.52 1.51 22.21
CA ASP A 481 -10.87 2.21 21.12
C ASP A 481 -10.57 3.69 21.43
N GLY A 482 -10.95 4.18 22.62
CA GLY A 482 -10.94 5.60 22.91
C GLY A 482 -11.73 6.41 21.87
N THR A 483 -12.70 5.80 21.18
CA THR A 483 -13.74 6.45 20.40
C THR A 483 -14.96 6.58 21.31
N TYR A 484 -15.47 7.79 21.43
CA TYR A 484 -16.75 8.00 22.10
C TYR A 484 -17.82 8.11 21.04
N ASP A 485 -18.94 7.43 21.24
CA ASP A 485 -20.18 7.87 20.63
C ASP A 485 -20.48 9.26 21.19
N THR A 486 -20.11 10.26 20.38
CA THR A 486 -20.29 11.67 20.71
C THR A 486 -21.74 11.97 21.02
N GLN A 487 -22.68 11.32 20.33
CA GLN A 487 -24.10 11.56 20.52
C GLN A 487 -24.57 11.00 21.87
N PHE A 488 -24.19 9.77 22.18
CA PHE A 488 -24.47 9.15 23.47
C PHE A 488 -23.93 9.98 24.65
N ILE A 489 -22.67 10.44 24.58
CA ILE A 489 -22.08 11.29 25.63
C ILE A 489 -22.77 12.66 25.71
N TYR A 490 -23.13 13.26 24.57
CA TYR A 490 -23.85 14.53 24.56
C TYR A 490 -25.23 14.41 25.21
N ASP A 491 -25.93 13.30 24.99
CA ASP A 491 -27.23 13.04 25.58
C ASP A 491 -27.16 12.83 27.10
N MET A 492 -26.13 12.13 27.59
CA MET A 492 -25.84 12.03 29.03
C MET A 492 -25.53 13.40 29.63
N TYR A 493 -24.62 14.15 29.01
CA TYR A 493 -24.25 15.49 29.45
C TYR A 493 -25.45 16.44 29.52
N ASN A 494 -26.37 16.37 28.55
CA ASN A 494 -27.56 17.20 28.52
C ASN A 494 -28.55 16.93 29.65
N LYS A 495 -28.60 15.69 30.15
CA LYS A 495 -29.39 15.27 31.32
C LYS A 495 -28.79 15.75 32.63
N GLY A 496 -27.56 16.25 32.62
CA GLY A 496 -26.82 16.64 33.82
C GLY A 496 -25.98 15.51 34.41
N ASP A 497 -25.84 14.38 33.72
CA ASP A 497 -25.02 13.27 34.19
C ASP A 497 -23.54 13.70 34.22
N PRO A 498 -22.77 13.27 35.24
CA PRO A 498 -21.33 13.41 35.27
C PRO A 498 -20.68 12.80 34.03
N ILE A 499 -19.76 13.53 33.39
CA ILE A 499 -18.92 12.99 32.32
C ILE A 499 -17.48 13.00 32.81
N VAL A 500 -16.85 11.83 32.82
CA VAL A 500 -15.43 11.67 33.10
C VAL A 500 -14.76 11.37 31.77
N LEU A 501 -13.58 11.93 31.55
CA LEU A 501 -12.80 11.70 30.34
C LEU A 501 -11.45 11.09 30.72
N PRO A 502 -11.00 10.04 30.02
CA PRO A 502 -9.65 9.58 30.17
C PRO A 502 -8.71 10.60 29.55
N VAL A 503 -7.57 10.76 30.20
CA VAL A 503 -6.50 11.65 29.75
C VAL A 503 -5.81 10.99 28.56
N ASN A 504 -6.10 11.46 27.34
CA ASN A 504 -5.39 10.99 26.16
C ASN A 504 -3.99 11.65 26.10
N LEU A 505 -2.94 10.83 26.18
CA LEU A 505 -1.53 11.23 26.13
C LEU A 505 -0.89 11.00 24.74
N ARG A 506 -1.63 11.16 23.64
CA ARG A 506 -1.08 11.04 22.27
C ARG A 506 -0.13 12.18 21.85
N GLY A 507 0.29 13.05 22.77
CA GLY A 507 1.17 14.19 22.49
C GLY A 507 2.64 13.92 22.82
N TYR A 508 3.55 14.56 22.08
CA TYR A 508 4.97 14.64 22.45
C TYR A 508 5.13 15.31 23.82
N TRP A 509 6.15 14.93 24.58
CA TRP A 509 6.48 15.50 25.90
C TRP A 509 6.40 17.03 25.87
N GLY A 510 5.53 17.62 26.68
CA GLY A 510 5.48 19.07 26.94
C GLY A 510 4.26 19.85 26.44
N GLU A 511 3.33 19.24 25.69
CA GLU A 511 2.11 19.94 25.27
C GLU A 511 0.98 19.84 26.31
N ALA A 512 0.87 20.90 27.11
CA ALA A 512 -0.11 21.17 28.18
C ALA A 512 0.01 20.25 29.42
N HIS A 513 0.60 20.80 30.49
CA HIS A 513 0.67 20.21 31.82
C HIS A 513 -0.68 20.13 32.53
N ILE A 514 -1.80 20.53 31.95
CA ILE A 514 -3.12 20.54 32.60
C ILE A 514 -4.12 19.95 31.61
N ALA A 515 -5.04 19.13 32.08
CA ALA A 515 -6.11 18.59 31.26
C ALA A 515 -7.43 18.59 31.99
N THR A 516 -8.50 18.95 31.28
CA THR A 516 -9.84 18.63 31.74
C THR A 516 -10.01 17.11 31.75
N VAL A 517 -10.48 16.61 32.88
CA VAL A 517 -10.62 15.19 33.21
C VAL A 517 -12.06 14.82 33.55
N GLY A 518 -12.92 15.82 33.74
CA GLY A 518 -14.35 15.60 33.84
C GLY A 518 -15.13 16.91 33.78
N PHE A 519 -16.43 16.81 33.54
CA PHE A 519 -17.36 17.92 33.59
C PHE A 519 -18.79 17.44 33.85
N MET A 520 -19.64 18.34 34.32
CA MET A 520 -21.04 18.06 34.60
C MET A 520 -21.88 19.32 34.44
N LYS A 521 -22.98 19.24 33.69
CA LYS A 521 -23.89 20.38 33.53
C LYS A 521 -24.61 20.67 34.84
N VAL A 522 -24.54 21.92 35.31
CA VAL A 522 -25.19 22.34 36.57
C VAL A 522 -26.47 23.14 36.34
N ASN A 523 -26.59 23.80 35.18
CA ASN A 523 -27.82 24.40 34.71
C ASN A 523 -27.81 24.56 33.17
N PRO A 524 -28.84 25.14 32.53
CA PRO A 524 -28.88 25.29 31.07
C PRO A 524 -27.73 26.10 30.46
N TYR A 525 -27.09 26.97 31.25
CA TYR A 525 -26.09 27.94 30.78
C TYR A 525 -24.67 27.57 31.18
N TYR A 526 -24.49 26.87 32.29
CA TYR A 526 -23.18 26.58 32.86
C TYR A 526 -22.98 25.10 33.24
N HIS A 527 -21.72 24.67 33.21
CA HIS A 527 -21.26 23.39 33.73
C HIS A 527 -20.12 23.56 34.74
N LEU A 528 -19.88 22.53 35.55
CA LEU A 528 -18.64 22.35 36.28
C LEU A 528 -17.64 21.64 35.38
N ARG A 529 -16.39 22.10 35.41
CA ARG A 529 -15.26 21.50 34.72
C ARG A 529 -14.17 21.17 35.74
N VAL A 530 -13.67 19.95 35.68
CA VAL A 530 -12.59 19.45 36.53
C VAL A 530 -11.32 19.30 35.69
N GLU A 531 -10.23 19.91 36.14
CA GLU A 531 -8.92 19.81 35.49
C GLU A 531 -7.87 19.20 36.41
N ALA A 532 -7.00 18.35 35.89
CA ALA A 532 -5.85 17.77 36.59
C ALA A 532 -4.52 18.25 35.98
N ASP A 533 -3.50 18.45 36.83
CA ASP A 533 -2.12 18.77 36.44
C ASP A 533 -1.34 17.47 36.08
N ARG A 534 -0.90 17.36 34.82
CA ARG A 534 -0.07 16.30 34.22
C ARG A 534 1.43 16.44 34.52
N GLY A 535 1.91 17.59 35.01
CA GLY A 535 3.30 18.01 34.85
C GLY A 535 4.22 17.92 36.05
N LEU A 536 3.68 17.94 37.27
CA LEU A 536 4.50 18.23 38.47
C LEU A 536 4.25 17.30 39.66
N GLY A 537 3.58 16.16 39.46
CA GLY A 537 3.32 15.19 40.53
C GLY A 537 2.45 15.72 41.65
N ARG A 538 1.44 16.52 41.29
CA ARG A 538 0.52 17.17 42.23
C ARG A 538 -0.76 16.34 42.33
N ASN A 539 -1.21 16.09 43.55
CA ASN A 539 -2.27 15.14 43.87
C ASN A 539 -3.68 15.78 43.90
N ASP A 540 -3.91 16.86 43.13
CA ASP A 540 -5.12 17.67 43.23
C ASP A 540 -5.66 18.12 41.86
N PHE A 541 -6.98 18.10 41.70
CA PHE A 541 -7.69 18.67 40.55
C PHE A 541 -8.31 20.04 40.89
N SER A 542 -8.38 20.93 39.91
CA SER A 542 -9.00 22.26 40.01
C SER A 542 -10.40 22.25 39.40
N ILE A 543 -11.31 23.02 40.00
CA ILE A 543 -12.73 23.07 39.60
C ILE A 543 -13.08 24.46 39.09
N PHE A 544 -13.72 24.49 37.93
CA PHE A 544 -14.12 25.71 37.21
C PHE A 544 -15.61 25.68 36.89
N ILE A 545 -16.23 26.85 36.78
CA ILE A 545 -17.54 27.02 36.14
C ILE A 545 -17.36 27.68 34.79
N GLU A 546 -17.96 27.10 33.76
CA GLU A 546 -17.89 27.60 32.39
C GLU A 546 -19.21 27.42 31.64
N PRO A 547 -19.42 28.14 30.52
CA PRO A 547 -20.59 27.96 29.68
C PRO A 547 -20.71 26.52 29.14
N VAL A 548 -21.94 26.02 29.00
CA VAL A 548 -22.20 24.66 28.50
C VAL A 548 -21.65 24.43 27.08
N PHE A 549 -21.19 23.22 26.79
CA PHE A 549 -20.78 22.83 25.44
C PHE A 549 -21.96 22.84 24.45
N SER A 550 -21.72 23.37 23.25
CA SER A 550 -22.56 23.05 22.08
C SER A 550 -22.30 21.61 21.61
N PRO A 551 -23.23 20.97 20.88
CA PRO A 551 -23.00 19.61 20.36
C PRO A 551 -21.73 19.52 19.50
N TYR A 552 -21.48 20.55 18.69
CA TYR A 552 -20.27 20.66 17.87
C TYR A 552 -19.00 20.84 18.72
N ALA A 553 -19.04 21.66 19.77
CA ALA A 553 -17.91 21.84 20.67
C ALA A 553 -17.58 20.54 21.42
N LEU A 554 -18.59 19.83 21.94
CA LEU A 554 -18.39 18.53 22.57
C LEU A 554 -17.87 17.49 21.57
N SER A 555 -18.38 17.49 20.33
CA SER A 555 -17.89 16.61 19.26
C SER A 555 -16.44 16.86 18.91
N ARG A 556 -16.04 18.12 18.72
CA ARG A 556 -14.66 18.48 18.44
C ARG A 556 -13.73 18.12 19.60
N TYR A 557 -14.21 18.31 20.82
CA TYR A 557 -13.50 17.99 22.05
C TYR A 557 -13.29 16.47 22.22
N THR A 558 -14.35 15.68 22.01
CA THR A 558 -14.30 14.21 22.08
C THR A 558 -13.53 13.59 20.91
N ARG A 559 -13.49 14.22 19.72
CA ARG A 559 -12.70 13.73 18.57
C ARG A 559 -11.21 14.09 18.68
N ASN A 560 -10.89 15.34 19.01
CA ASN A 560 -9.52 15.84 18.88
C ASN A 560 -8.72 15.73 20.18
N ARG A 561 -9.38 15.47 21.33
CA ARG A 561 -8.72 15.17 22.62
C ARG A 561 -7.81 16.30 23.15
N ILE A 562 -7.87 17.48 22.54
CA ILE A 562 -7.16 18.70 22.90
C ILE A 562 -8.15 19.61 23.61
N SER A 563 -7.75 20.15 24.76
CA SER A 563 -8.56 21.13 25.49
C SER A 563 -8.92 22.31 24.58
N ALA A 564 -10.18 22.75 24.59
CA ALA A 564 -10.66 23.83 23.73
C ALA A 564 -10.07 25.22 24.10
N ILE A 565 -9.29 25.33 25.17
CA ILE A 565 -8.71 26.57 25.65
C ILE A 565 -7.17 26.50 25.58
N PRO A 566 -6.49 27.52 25.02
CA PRO A 566 -5.04 27.65 25.10
C PRO A 566 -4.63 27.84 26.57
N LEU A 567 -4.15 26.79 27.22
CA LEU A 567 -3.86 26.72 28.67
C LEU A 567 -2.66 27.57 29.14
N LYS A 568 -2.06 28.39 28.27
CA LYS A 568 -0.87 29.19 28.62
C LYS A 568 -1.19 30.42 29.48
N GLU A 569 -2.44 30.90 29.50
CA GLU A 569 -2.75 32.20 30.13
C GLU A 569 -3.48 32.10 31.48
N LEU A 570 -4.17 30.99 31.79
CA LEU A 570 -5.05 30.90 32.98
C LEU A 570 -4.41 30.27 34.23
N TRP A 571 -3.47 29.34 34.07
CA TRP A 571 -2.86 28.62 35.20
C TRP A 571 -1.52 29.21 35.67
N GLN A 572 -0.74 29.82 34.77
CA GLN A 572 0.64 30.27 35.07
C GLN A 572 0.75 31.77 35.42
N TYR A 573 -0.20 32.61 35.01
CA TYR A 573 -0.05 34.07 35.10
C TYR A 573 -1.26 34.85 35.63
N GLY A 574 -2.37 34.20 36.03
CA GLY A 574 -3.58 34.90 36.45
C GLY A 574 -3.78 34.96 37.97
N PRO A 575 -3.55 36.10 38.64
CA PRO A 575 -4.36 36.45 39.80
C PRO A 575 -5.74 36.85 39.28
N SER A 576 -6.81 36.20 39.75
CA SER A 576 -8.22 36.47 39.40
C SER A 576 -8.66 36.10 37.98
N THR A 577 -9.36 34.96 37.85
CA THR A 577 -10.54 34.94 36.97
C THR A 577 -11.78 34.69 37.82
N LYS A 578 -12.90 35.32 37.46
CA LYS A 578 -14.15 35.33 38.24
C LYS A 578 -14.83 33.95 38.41
N ASN A 579 -14.19 32.86 37.98
CA ASN A 579 -14.78 31.51 37.88
C ASN A 579 -14.05 30.44 38.72
N HIS A 580 -13.05 30.80 39.54
CA HIS A 580 -12.38 29.86 40.44
C HIS A 580 -13.15 29.72 41.76
N ILE A 581 -13.60 28.51 42.09
CA ILE A 581 -14.33 28.28 43.35
C ILE A 581 -13.44 27.64 44.42
N LEU A 582 -12.55 26.71 44.05
CA LEU A 582 -11.68 26.02 45.01
C LEU A 582 -10.25 25.86 44.46
N THR A 583 -9.25 26.19 45.28
CA THR A 583 -7.84 25.87 45.06
C THR A 583 -7.27 25.31 46.36
N ILE A 584 -6.73 24.09 46.35
CA ILE A 584 -6.13 23.45 47.51
C ILE A 584 -4.63 23.88 47.58
N PRO A 585 -4.10 24.34 48.73
CA PRO A 585 -2.77 24.98 48.77
C PRO A 585 -1.58 24.03 48.52
N ILE A 586 -0.63 24.54 47.75
CA ILE A 586 0.56 23.90 47.14
C ILE A 586 1.67 23.49 48.15
N GLY A 587 1.62 23.91 49.42
CA GLY A 587 2.78 23.97 50.32
C GLY A 587 3.28 22.68 51.00
N LYS A 588 2.82 21.47 50.64
CA LYS A 588 3.19 20.22 51.35
C LYS A 588 3.49 18.99 50.47
N GLN A 589 3.66 19.12 49.16
CA GLN A 589 3.61 17.95 48.26
C GLN A 589 4.95 17.64 47.58
N LYS A 590 5.36 16.36 47.60
CA LYS A 590 6.57 15.84 46.95
C LYS A 590 6.31 15.58 45.45
N SER A 591 7.26 16.00 44.62
CA SER A 591 7.25 15.89 43.16
C SER A 591 7.45 14.45 42.68
N ASN A 592 6.40 13.79 42.20
CA ASN A 592 6.50 12.52 41.45
C ASN A 592 5.87 12.67 40.06
N SER A 593 6.70 12.81 39.02
CA SER A 593 6.24 12.99 37.64
C SER A 593 5.82 11.65 37.00
N CYS A 594 4.54 11.28 37.05
CA CYS A 594 4.07 10.10 36.30
C CYS A 594 2.67 10.26 35.66
N PRO A 595 2.50 9.87 34.39
CA PRO A 595 1.20 9.59 33.76
C PRO A 595 0.26 8.65 34.53
N SER A 596 0.79 7.71 35.34
CA SER A 596 -0.01 6.80 36.19
C SER A 596 -0.84 7.56 37.23
N THR A 597 -0.31 8.66 37.74
CA THR A 597 -0.95 9.52 38.74
C THR A 597 -2.29 10.07 38.23
N SER A 598 -2.35 10.53 36.97
CA SER A 598 -3.59 11.06 36.38
C SER A 598 -4.70 10.02 36.20
N ALA A 599 -4.36 8.74 36.06
CA ALA A 599 -5.31 7.65 35.87
C ALA A 599 -5.92 7.16 37.19
N LYS A 600 -5.10 7.07 38.25
CA LYS A 600 -5.56 6.81 39.63
C LYS A 600 -6.68 7.80 40.03
N TYR A 601 -6.48 9.09 39.79
CA TYR A 601 -7.42 10.13 40.20
C TYR A 601 -8.76 10.14 39.49
N ALA A 602 -8.95 9.37 38.43
CA ALA A 602 -10.17 9.52 37.68
C ALA A 602 -11.33 8.70 38.25
N PHE A 603 -11.07 7.65 39.02
CA PHE A 603 -12.06 7.06 39.93
C PHE A 603 -12.46 8.08 41.01
N HIS A 604 -11.48 8.80 41.57
CA HIS A 604 -11.71 9.88 42.52
C HIS A 604 -12.57 11.00 41.91
N ILE A 605 -12.25 11.46 40.70
CA ILE A 605 -13.01 12.50 39.98
C ILE A 605 -14.41 12.01 39.59
N ALA A 606 -14.53 10.75 39.15
CA ALA A 606 -15.82 10.15 38.83
C ALA A 606 -16.74 10.15 40.04
N TYR A 607 -16.23 9.66 41.18
CA TYR A 607 -16.96 9.65 42.44
C TYR A 607 -17.30 11.08 42.89
N PHE A 608 -16.33 11.99 42.85
CA PHE A 608 -16.51 13.40 43.21
C PHE A 608 -17.64 14.07 42.42
N LEU A 609 -17.68 13.89 41.10
CA LEU A 609 -18.74 14.47 40.28
C LEU A 609 -20.10 13.83 40.56
N CYS A 610 -20.15 12.51 40.82
CA CYS A 610 -21.38 11.84 41.23
C CYS A 610 -21.88 12.33 42.59
N GLU A 611 -20.97 12.57 43.55
CA GLU A 611 -21.31 13.11 44.87
C GLU A 611 -21.90 14.53 44.77
N ILE A 612 -21.29 15.39 43.94
CA ILE A 612 -21.81 16.72 43.66
C ILE A 612 -23.17 16.67 42.97
N HIS A 613 -23.34 15.76 42.02
CA HIS A 613 -24.61 15.54 41.33
C HIS A 613 -25.71 15.17 42.34
N ASN A 614 -25.44 14.19 43.20
CA ASN A 614 -26.36 13.69 44.21
C ASN A 614 -26.74 14.78 45.24
N ARG A 615 -25.78 15.64 45.60
CA ARG A 615 -26.01 16.81 46.46
C ARG A 615 -26.71 17.99 45.77
N SER A 616 -27.10 17.83 44.49
CA SER A 616 -27.87 18.80 43.71
C SER A 616 -27.20 20.19 43.64
N PHE A 617 -25.91 20.22 43.30
CA PHE A 617 -25.17 21.48 43.18
C PHE A 617 -25.87 22.48 42.25
N SER A 618 -26.14 23.68 42.78
CA SER A 618 -26.84 24.74 42.05
C SER A 618 -26.10 26.07 42.14
N LEU A 619 -26.04 26.77 41.00
CA LEU A 619 -25.48 28.11 40.93
C LEU A 619 -26.34 29.19 41.60
N ALA A 620 -27.58 28.87 41.99
CA ALA A 620 -28.47 29.78 42.70
C ALA A 620 -28.14 29.95 44.21
N GLN A 621 -27.28 29.09 44.76
CA GLN A 621 -26.84 29.15 46.16
C GLN A 621 -25.74 30.22 46.37
N ARG A 622 -25.51 30.65 47.62
CA ARG A 622 -24.47 31.66 47.92
C ARG A 622 -23.08 31.07 47.65
N SER A 623 -22.13 31.92 47.25
CA SER A 623 -20.77 31.49 46.88
C SER A 623 -20.03 30.76 48.02
N GLU A 624 -20.28 31.13 49.28
CA GLU A 624 -19.67 30.47 50.44
C GLU A 624 -20.23 29.04 50.65
N ASP A 625 -21.54 28.86 50.43
CA ASP A 625 -22.21 27.55 50.52
C ASP A 625 -21.68 26.60 49.44
N GLN A 626 -21.46 27.13 48.22
CA GLN A 626 -20.87 26.37 47.10
C GLN A 626 -19.45 25.91 47.42
N LYS A 627 -18.60 26.79 47.96
CA LYS A 627 -17.23 26.44 48.36
C LYS A 627 -17.21 25.37 49.44
N SER A 628 -18.09 25.50 50.44
CA SER A 628 -18.23 24.52 51.50
C SER A 628 -18.64 23.15 50.96
N LEU A 629 -19.67 23.10 50.10
CA LEU A 629 -20.16 21.87 49.50
C LEU A 629 -19.10 21.17 48.64
N LEU A 630 -18.37 21.92 47.80
CA LEU A 630 -17.29 21.37 46.98
C LEU A 630 -16.15 20.83 47.83
N LYS A 631 -15.79 21.53 48.91
CA LYS A 631 -14.74 21.09 49.84
C LYS A 631 -15.14 19.82 50.58
N GLU A 632 -16.38 19.74 51.06
CA GLU A 632 -16.91 18.56 51.73
C GLU A 632 -16.99 17.35 50.77
N SER A 633 -17.54 17.55 49.56
CA SER A 633 -17.61 16.51 48.53
C SER A 633 -16.22 16.01 48.12
N TYR A 634 -15.23 16.92 48.05
CA TYR A 634 -13.84 16.54 47.83
C TYR A 634 -13.30 15.66 48.97
N GLN A 635 -13.54 16.00 50.24
CA GLN A 635 -13.07 15.19 51.37
C GLN A 635 -13.72 13.80 51.38
N ILE A 636 -15.02 13.71 51.12
CA ILE A 636 -15.76 12.44 51.04
C ILE A 636 -15.21 11.58 49.90
N SER A 637 -15.09 12.17 48.71
CA SER A 637 -14.56 11.47 47.54
C SER A 637 -13.12 11.01 47.72
N LYS A 638 -12.31 11.80 48.44
CA LYS A 638 -10.93 11.45 48.77
C LYS A 638 -10.85 10.28 49.75
N ARG A 639 -11.63 10.33 50.85
CA ARG A 639 -11.71 9.22 51.81
C ARG A 639 -12.13 7.93 51.12
N TRP A 640 -13.23 7.97 50.35
CA TRP A 640 -13.69 6.82 49.59
C TRP A 640 -12.62 6.29 48.62
N PHE A 641 -11.93 7.20 47.94
CA PHE A 641 -10.87 6.83 47.01
C PHE A 641 -9.69 6.15 47.72
N ASP A 642 -9.27 6.68 48.88
CA ASP A 642 -8.22 6.08 49.70
C ASP A 642 -8.63 4.67 50.19
N ASP A 643 -9.88 4.49 50.63
CA ASP A 643 -10.46 3.19 51.02
C ASP A 643 -10.51 2.19 49.85
N PHE A 644 -10.92 2.67 48.66
CA PHE A 644 -10.92 1.89 47.42
C PHE A 644 -9.50 1.46 47.03
N LEU A 645 -8.52 2.36 47.10
CA LEU A 645 -7.13 2.05 46.81
C LEU A 645 -6.61 0.98 47.77
N GLY A 646 -6.77 1.18 49.08
CA GLY A 646 -6.29 0.23 50.09
C GLY A 646 -6.89 -1.17 49.94
N SER A 647 -8.21 -1.24 49.73
CA SER A 647 -8.90 -2.53 49.57
C SER A 647 -8.49 -3.24 48.27
N THR A 648 -8.34 -2.48 47.19
CA THR A 648 -7.87 -3.01 45.89
C THR A 648 -6.45 -3.55 46.00
N GLN A 649 -5.56 -2.82 46.69
CA GLN A 649 -4.19 -3.25 46.92
C GLN A 649 -4.10 -4.57 47.67
N GLN A 650 -4.91 -4.72 48.73
CA GLN A 650 -4.98 -5.96 49.52
C GLN A 650 -5.50 -7.13 48.69
N LEU A 651 -6.56 -6.91 47.89
CA LEU A 651 -7.08 -7.94 47.00
C LEU A 651 -6.03 -8.37 45.95
N LEU A 652 -5.31 -7.42 45.35
CA LEU A 652 -4.27 -7.72 44.38
C LEU A 652 -3.12 -8.53 44.98
N LEU A 653 -2.67 -8.14 46.18
CA LEU A 653 -1.66 -8.89 46.91
C LEU A 653 -2.14 -10.31 47.22
N HIS A 654 -3.36 -10.45 47.74
CA HIS A 654 -3.96 -11.75 48.04
C HIS A 654 -4.03 -12.62 46.79
N ASN A 655 -4.60 -12.12 45.69
CA ASN A 655 -4.69 -12.84 44.43
C ASN A 655 -3.31 -13.26 43.89
N TYR A 656 -2.26 -12.46 44.13
CA TYR A 656 -0.91 -12.77 43.69
C TYR A 656 -0.26 -13.85 44.57
N GLN A 657 -0.51 -13.82 45.88
CA GLN A 657 -0.08 -14.84 46.84
C GLN A 657 -0.80 -16.19 46.64
N GLU A 658 -2.01 -16.18 46.07
CA GLU A 658 -2.77 -17.39 45.74
C GLU A 658 -2.35 -18.06 44.41
N LEU A 659 -1.47 -17.42 43.62
CA LEU A 659 -0.93 -18.04 42.42
C LEU A 659 -0.08 -19.27 42.78
N ASP A 660 0.07 -20.19 41.81
CA ASP A 660 1.09 -21.24 41.93
C ASP A 660 2.46 -20.62 42.17
N SER A 661 3.22 -21.18 43.11
CA SER A 661 4.58 -20.78 43.50
C SER A 661 5.52 -20.45 42.33
N LYS A 662 5.40 -21.12 41.18
CA LYS A 662 6.23 -20.86 39.99
C LYS A 662 5.95 -19.49 39.33
N TYR A 663 4.82 -18.86 39.64
CA TYR A 663 4.41 -17.54 39.14
C TYR A 663 4.67 -16.41 40.13
N ILE A 664 5.11 -16.74 41.34
CA ILE A 664 5.41 -15.79 42.40
C ILE A 664 6.89 -15.45 42.34
N ASP A 665 7.19 -14.18 42.08
CA ASP A 665 8.53 -13.62 42.25
C ASP A 665 8.66 -13.13 43.69
N THR A 666 9.43 -13.87 44.49
CA THR A 666 9.64 -13.60 45.92
C THR A 666 10.26 -12.23 46.17
N ASP A 667 11.18 -11.77 45.33
CA ASP A 667 11.84 -10.47 45.50
C ASP A 667 10.87 -9.32 45.19
N PHE A 668 10.01 -9.50 44.19
CA PHE A 668 8.93 -8.57 43.89
C PHE A 668 7.89 -8.54 45.01
N LEU A 669 7.48 -9.70 45.52
CA LEU A 669 6.51 -9.82 46.61
C LEU A 669 6.97 -9.06 47.85
N VAL A 670 8.24 -9.21 48.25
CA VAL A 670 8.82 -8.48 49.39
C VAL A 670 8.80 -6.97 49.18
N LYS A 671 9.05 -6.48 47.96
CA LYS A 671 8.95 -5.04 47.64
C LYS A 671 7.52 -4.55 47.76
N VAL A 672 6.55 -5.30 47.25
CA VAL A 672 5.13 -4.96 47.35
C VAL A 672 4.69 -4.90 48.82
N GLU A 673 5.01 -5.92 49.61
CA GLU A 673 4.65 -5.98 51.03
C GLU A 673 5.26 -4.82 51.82
N LYS A 674 6.50 -4.42 51.48
CA LYS A 674 7.16 -3.26 52.08
C LYS A 674 6.47 -1.93 51.70
N GLU A 675 6.08 -1.75 50.45
CA GLU A 675 5.37 -0.54 50.01
C GLU A 675 3.99 -0.43 50.70
N LEU A 676 3.29 -1.55 50.89
CA LEU A 676 2.04 -1.60 51.64
C LEU A 676 2.20 -1.20 53.11
N THR A 677 3.31 -1.57 53.76
CA THR A 677 3.57 -1.15 55.16
C THR A 677 3.94 0.34 55.32
N ASN A 678 4.36 1.02 54.25
CA ASN A 678 4.72 2.45 54.29
C ASN A 678 3.51 3.38 54.11
N TYR A 679 2.36 2.87 53.65
CA TYR A 679 1.09 3.58 53.72
C TYR A 679 0.52 3.45 55.13
N PRO A 680 0.45 4.53 55.92
CA PRO A 680 -0.01 4.43 57.30
C PRO A 680 -1.44 3.91 57.33
N SER A 681 -1.65 2.83 58.07
CA SER A 681 -2.92 2.23 58.45
C SER A 681 -3.81 3.14 59.32
N ASP A 682 -3.58 4.45 59.34
CA ASP A 682 -4.36 5.43 60.10
C ASP A 682 -5.78 5.62 59.54
N VAL A 683 -6.09 5.02 58.38
CA VAL A 683 -7.42 5.07 57.75
C VAL A 683 -8.31 3.88 58.17
N ILE A 684 -7.75 2.80 58.73
CA ILE A 684 -8.49 1.55 59.00
C ILE A 684 -9.10 1.51 60.42
N ASN A 685 -8.76 2.45 61.32
CA ASN A 685 -9.22 2.46 62.71
C ASN A 685 -10.06 3.69 63.11
N GLU A 686 -10.97 4.15 62.26
CA GLU A 686 -12.13 4.92 62.73
C GLU A 686 -13.42 4.12 62.51
N PRO A 687 -14.34 4.10 63.49
CA PRO A 687 -15.55 3.29 63.40
C PRO A 687 -16.40 3.70 62.20
N SER A 688 -16.88 2.66 61.51
CA SER A 688 -17.85 2.67 60.40
C SER A 688 -18.93 3.76 60.53
N ILE A 689 -19.37 4.27 59.38
CA ILE A 689 -20.45 5.25 59.13
C ILE A 689 -21.81 4.74 59.63
N HIS A 690 -21.94 4.55 60.94
CA HIS A 690 -23.19 4.26 61.65
C HIS A 690 -23.23 5.06 62.94
N GLN A 691 -23.14 6.39 62.80
CA GLN A 691 -23.57 7.37 63.81
C GLN A 691 -23.55 8.79 63.20
N MET A 692 -24.44 9.05 62.24
CA MET A 692 -25.06 10.37 62.01
C MET A 692 -26.28 10.25 61.13
#